data_AF-A0A6A5ZAW7-F1
#
_entry.id   AF-A0A6A5ZAW7-F1
#
_cell.length_a   1.000
_cell.length_b   1.000
_cell.length_c   1.000
_cell.angle_alpha   90.00
_cell.angle_beta   90.00
_cell.angle_gamma   90.00
#
_symmetry.space_group_name_H-M   'P 1'
#
loop_
_entity.id
_entity.type
_entity.pdbx_description
1 polymer ?
#
loop_
_entity_poly.entity_id
_entity_poly.type
_entity_poly.pdbx_seq_one_letter_code
_entity_poly.pdbx_strand_id
1 'polypeptide(L)'
;MADQEEDFSSLPLPDRFVHKNWKVRKEGYEAAAKEFEIATSESDPVVRQFINDASIWKGVVGDSNVAAQQEGLSAICSFLQTAGSQGATRTRNITIATIAEKGLPSTRPAAKQKALEALLLYIEMDKPDPVIEELIPILSHKQPKVIAATLDALTQIYHAYGCKTIEPKSVLKTLPKVYGHADKNVRAKAQELTVEFYRWLNDAMKPLFWNDLKPVQQQDLDKLFEKVKDEPPPKQERLLRSQQAAKAVAAAAPTGADEYVEEEEEAAIDLEPEFEAVDVYAKIPKDFGERIASSKWKDRKEALEDVQKLLDTPKIAEGPFDELLRAFAKSMKDANIAVVSTAANCVELLAKGLRRSFAKYRSTIMNPMMERLKEKKQSVTDAIGGALDAVFASTSLQDCLEEILEFLKHKNPQVKLESTRFLIRCLKTTREAPSQADVKSIADAATKLLTESQEVQRSAGAEVLGTLWKIMGDRMGPHLNDLDEIRKTKIKEYFETAEVRAKYKPKAAPPPKPAAAPAGKRPMAGKRPAPGGVKKPSPAAAAPPPVEEPTAPLAPKLTSRPGASKLAAPKSGLAAPSRLGGLKKPGTGIAGPSAGTASPRRPVVSPPPEEAAPPPQPKFAPGRGLAGRPLGKPQAEPAPIAVPQAPSGLGLVERAELEELRAEVERLRRQNEEVRADRTKLTSQIHELQNSNAQLIEDHTRDVLSIKAKETQLVRARSDYEAAEQTIQNQRREVDRLKRELSRQVRATSPPPTDLHDQIYADTNGTGRFGDSGYSSAGLYGRNRTFGAQPTSPNGEGKENYDSLSRPASNLSGKLSPSRAGVESAKSSLSSRGGRMSPPEITGRNGISGSQASAGGAESWKRAAEVTQNLKQRIEMMKAKQGIGRPQQ
;
A
#
# COMPACT_ATOMS: atom_id res chain seq x y z
N MET A 1 65.28 20.35 -22.25
CA MET A 1 64.78 20.62 -20.89
C MET A 1 63.77 19.54 -20.58
N ALA A 2 63.93 18.83 -19.46
CA ALA A 2 62.85 18.02 -18.92
C ALA A 2 62.03 18.91 -17.99
N ASP A 3 60.70 18.73 -17.97
CA ASP A 3 59.85 19.43 -17.01
C ASP A 3 60.19 18.94 -15.60
N GLN A 4 60.75 19.82 -14.76
CA GLN A 4 60.75 19.61 -13.33
C GLN A 4 59.31 19.85 -12.85
N GLU A 5 58.59 18.78 -12.51
CA GLU A 5 57.32 18.92 -11.81
C GLU A 5 57.64 19.49 -10.41
N GLU A 6 57.35 20.78 -10.22
CA GLU A 6 57.56 21.49 -8.95
C GLU A 6 56.76 20.79 -7.84
N ASP A 7 57.42 20.45 -6.72
CA ASP A 7 56.80 19.66 -5.65
C ASP A 7 55.88 20.52 -4.75
N PHE A 8 54.65 20.67 -5.21
CA PHE A 8 53.57 21.35 -4.49
C PHE A 8 53.01 20.54 -3.30
N SER A 9 53.54 19.37 -2.95
CA SER A 9 53.08 18.60 -1.79
C SER A 9 53.28 19.35 -0.46
N SER A 10 54.30 20.22 -0.43
CA SER A 10 54.69 21.08 0.70
C SER A 10 53.72 22.24 1.00
N LEU A 11 52.74 22.52 0.13
CA LEU A 11 51.75 23.57 0.35
C LEU A 11 50.62 23.10 1.30
N PRO A 12 50.05 23.99 2.15
CA PRO A 12 48.87 23.69 2.95
C PRO A 12 47.69 23.21 2.10
N LEU A 13 46.87 22.29 2.65
CA LEU A 13 45.74 21.71 1.91
C LEU A 13 44.75 22.75 1.35
N PRO A 14 44.32 23.80 2.09
CA PRO A 14 43.41 24.81 1.53
C PRO A 14 44.01 25.57 0.33
N ASP A 15 45.32 25.87 0.35
CA ASP A 15 45.99 26.54 -0.77
C ASP A 15 46.07 25.62 -2.00
N ARG A 16 46.33 24.32 -1.77
CA ARG A 16 46.29 23.29 -2.82
C ARG A 16 44.88 23.16 -3.41
N PHE A 17 43.83 23.24 -2.60
CA PHE A 17 42.42 23.18 -3.03
C PHE A 17 42.01 24.33 -3.96
N VAL A 18 42.60 25.53 -3.82
CA VAL A 18 42.30 26.68 -4.69
C VAL A 18 43.33 26.91 -5.80
N HIS A 19 44.35 26.05 -5.91
CA HIS A 19 45.48 26.26 -6.81
C HIS A 19 45.06 26.28 -8.30
N LYS A 20 45.77 27.08 -9.10
CA LYS A 20 45.45 27.27 -10.54
C LYS A 20 45.60 25.97 -11.33
N ASN A 21 46.66 25.19 -11.05
CA ASN A 21 46.88 23.89 -11.68
C ASN A 21 45.93 22.84 -11.11
N TRP A 22 45.12 22.22 -11.96
CA TRP A 22 44.13 21.22 -11.57
C TRP A 22 44.74 19.90 -11.09
N LYS A 23 45.99 19.58 -11.48
CA LYS A 23 46.76 18.45 -10.91
C LYS A 23 46.90 18.62 -9.40
N VAL A 24 47.46 19.76 -8.99
CA VAL A 24 47.68 20.13 -7.57
C VAL A 24 46.37 20.17 -6.77
N ARG A 25 45.26 20.62 -7.37
CA ARG A 25 43.93 20.53 -6.74
C ARG A 25 43.51 19.08 -6.51
N LYS A 26 43.58 18.24 -7.55
CA LYS A 26 43.25 16.81 -7.48
C LYS A 26 44.09 16.10 -6.40
N GLU A 27 45.40 16.29 -6.43
CA GLU A 27 46.35 15.74 -5.45
C GLU A 27 46.10 16.27 -4.03
N GLY A 28 45.68 17.53 -3.90
CA GLY A 28 45.23 18.13 -2.65
C GLY A 28 43.97 17.44 -2.11
N TYR A 29 42.97 17.20 -2.96
CA TYR A 29 41.75 16.47 -2.57
C TYR A 29 42.07 15.01 -2.18
N GLU A 30 42.97 14.33 -2.91
CA GLU A 30 43.41 12.97 -2.61
C GLU A 30 44.26 12.85 -1.34
N ALA A 31 45.02 13.90 -0.98
CA ALA A 31 45.73 13.98 0.29
C ALA A 31 44.75 14.23 1.45
N ALA A 32 43.88 15.24 1.31
CA ALA A 32 42.89 15.58 2.33
C ALA A 32 41.92 14.43 2.61
N ALA A 33 41.47 13.68 1.60
CA ALA A 33 40.63 12.49 1.80
C ALA A 33 41.28 11.48 2.76
N LYS A 34 42.57 11.21 2.60
CA LYS A 34 43.35 10.32 3.48
C LYS A 34 43.52 10.89 4.88
N GLU A 35 43.77 12.20 5.00
CA GLU A 35 43.85 12.87 6.30
C GLU A 35 42.50 12.84 7.04
N PHE A 36 41.37 13.03 6.35
CA PHE A 36 40.03 12.86 6.94
C PHE A 36 39.68 11.41 7.29
N GLU A 37 40.24 10.41 6.60
CA GLU A 37 40.10 8.99 6.92
C GLU A 37 40.96 8.55 8.13
N ILE A 38 42.05 9.28 8.41
CA ILE A 38 42.91 9.10 9.60
C ILE A 38 42.36 9.87 10.81
N ALA A 39 41.68 11.01 10.59
CA ALA A 39 41.16 11.88 11.63
C ALA A 39 40.13 11.17 12.53
N THR A 40 40.44 11.05 13.82
CA THR A 40 39.64 10.26 14.77
C THR A 40 38.41 11.00 15.33
N SER A 41 38.27 12.31 15.09
CA SER A 41 37.12 13.11 15.56
C SER A 41 37.00 14.46 14.85
N GLU A 42 35.82 15.10 14.98
CA GLU A 42 35.58 16.51 14.62
C GLU A 42 36.48 17.53 15.36
N SER A 43 37.28 17.08 16.33
CA SER A 43 38.23 17.92 17.07
C SER A 43 39.62 18.02 16.44
N ASP A 44 39.89 17.20 15.41
CA ASP A 44 41.17 17.17 14.70
C ASP A 44 41.49 18.52 14.02
N PRO A 45 42.74 19.02 14.07
CA PRO A 45 43.14 20.25 13.39
C PRO A 45 42.74 20.34 11.91
N VAL A 46 42.90 19.28 11.12
CA VAL A 46 42.59 19.34 9.67
C VAL A 46 41.08 19.44 9.46
N VAL A 47 40.30 18.64 10.19
CA VAL A 47 38.84 18.65 10.13
C VAL A 47 38.31 20.02 10.58
N ARG A 48 38.83 20.58 11.68
CA ARG A 48 38.46 21.92 12.16
C ARG A 48 38.79 23.04 11.18
N GLN A 49 39.89 22.95 10.44
CA GLN A 49 40.21 23.91 9.38
C GLN A 49 39.13 23.90 8.29
N PHE A 50 38.81 22.72 7.75
CA PHE A 50 37.79 22.57 6.69
C PHE A 50 36.33 22.75 7.16
N ILE A 51 36.04 22.68 8.46
CA ILE A 51 34.78 23.16 9.07
C ILE A 51 34.71 24.69 9.08
N ASN A 52 35.84 25.37 9.33
CA ASN A 52 35.89 26.83 9.39
C ASN A 52 35.87 27.46 7.99
N ASP A 53 36.69 26.94 7.08
CA ASP A 53 36.83 27.41 5.69
C ASP A 53 35.72 26.83 4.78
N ALA A 54 34.51 26.67 5.30
CA ALA A 54 33.39 25.94 4.68
C ALA A 54 33.01 26.41 3.26
N SER A 55 33.36 27.64 2.89
CA SER A 55 33.17 28.19 1.54
C SER A 55 34.00 27.49 0.46
N ILE A 56 35.15 26.91 0.81
CA ILE A 56 36.07 26.25 -0.13
C ILE A 56 35.39 25.09 -0.86
N TRP A 57 34.51 24.36 -0.16
CA TRP A 57 33.83 23.17 -0.67
C TRP A 57 32.96 23.44 -1.91
N LYS A 58 32.50 24.68 -2.14
CA LYS A 58 31.81 25.04 -3.39
C LYS A 58 32.69 24.89 -4.63
N GLY A 59 33.98 25.23 -4.49
CA GLY A 59 34.98 25.05 -5.53
C GLY A 59 35.31 23.57 -5.74
N VAL A 60 35.44 22.81 -4.65
CA VAL A 60 35.77 21.37 -4.64
C VAL A 60 34.71 20.53 -5.38
N VAL A 61 33.45 20.57 -4.91
CA VAL A 61 32.38 19.73 -5.50
C VAL A 61 31.93 20.23 -6.88
N GLY A 62 32.30 21.47 -7.22
CA GLY A 62 31.96 22.16 -8.45
C GLY A 62 33.14 22.42 -9.40
N ASP A 63 34.28 21.74 -9.21
CA ASP A 63 35.54 21.99 -9.94
C ASP A 63 35.34 21.97 -11.47
N SER A 64 36.06 22.84 -12.17
CA SER A 64 36.03 22.96 -13.63
C SER A 64 36.66 21.75 -14.34
N ASN A 65 37.50 20.97 -13.66
CA ASN A 65 38.11 19.76 -14.19
C ASN A 65 37.41 18.50 -13.64
N VAL A 66 36.83 17.68 -14.51
CA VAL A 66 36.04 16.48 -14.14
C VAL A 66 36.86 15.32 -13.53
N ALA A 67 38.19 15.40 -13.48
CA ALA A 67 39.03 14.49 -12.70
C ALA A 67 39.29 15.04 -11.29
N ALA A 68 39.64 16.32 -11.17
CA ALA A 68 39.72 16.98 -9.86
C ALA A 68 38.37 16.94 -9.12
N GLN A 69 37.26 17.24 -9.81
CA GLN A 69 35.91 17.18 -9.24
C GLN A 69 35.55 15.78 -8.69
N GLN A 70 36.03 14.70 -9.32
CA GLN A 70 35.75 13.33 -8.84
C GLN A 70 36.41 13.11 -7.47
N GLU A 71 37.67 13.48 -7.32
CA GLU A 71 38.39 13.29 -6.06
C GLU A 71 37.95 14.29 -5.00
N GLY A 72 37.55 15.51 -5.40
CA GLY A 72 36.90 16.48 -4.52
C GLY A 72 35.56 16.00 -3.97
N LEU A 73 34.76 15.29 -4.78
CA LEU A 73 33.55 14.61 -4.33
C LEU A 73 33.86 13.39 -3.44
N SER A 74 35.04 12.77 -3.55
CA SER A 74 35.47 11.76 -2.58
C SER A 74 35.93 12.39 -1.26
N ALA A 75 36.72 13.47 -1.32
CA ALA A 75 37.20 14.20 -0.15
C ALA A 75 36.06 14.74 0.72
N ILE A 76 34.96 15.21 0.12
CA ILE A 76 33.80 15.65 0.91
C ILE A 76 33.05 14.49 1.56
N CYS A 77 33.01 13.29 0.96
CA CYS A 77 32.48 12.09 1.64
C CYS A 77 33.32 11.74 2.87
N SER A 78 34.66 11.67 2.73
CA SER A 78 35.56 11.34 3.84
C SER A 78 35.51 12.41 4.94
N PHE A 79 35.42 13.69 4.59
CA PHE A 79 35.18 14.79 5.54
C PHE A 79 33.85 14.65 6.28
N LEU A 80 32.74 14.37 5.59
CA LEU A 80 31.42 14.28 6.24
C LEU A 80 31.29 13.09 7.20
N GLN A 81 32.14 12.06 7.07
CA GLN A 81 32.18 10.93 8.00
C GLN A 81 32.83 11.28 9.35
N THR A 82 33.69 12.31 9.40
CA THR A 82 34.46 12.70 10.61
C THR A 82 34.17 14.11 11.13
N ALA A 83 33.64 15.03 10.31
CA ALA A 83 33.36 16.42 10.67
C ALA A 83 32.06 16.67 11.48
N GLY A 84 31.29 15.62 11.75
CA GLY A 84 30.10 15.66 12.60
C GLY A 84 28.96 16.57 12.11
N SER A 85 27.97 16.80 12.98
CA SER A 85 26.83 17.67 12.68
C SER A 85 27.26 19.12 12.42
N GLN A 86 28.33 19.61 13.08
CA GLN A 86 28.86 20.96 12.84
C GLN A 86 29.47 21.13 11.44
N GLY A 87 30.23 20.15 10.95
CA GLY A 87 30.75 20.16 9.58
C GLY A 87 29.65 20.01 8.53
N ALA A 88 28.67 19.14 8.78
CA ALA A 88 27.52 18.96 7.91
C ALA A 88 26.67 20.24 7.79
N THR A 89 26.25 20.81 8.93
CA THR A 89 25.41 22.02 8.97
C THR A 89 26.08 23.25 8.36
N ARG A 90 27.39 23.45 8.56
CA ARG A 90 28.14 24.59 8.00
C ARG A 90 28.42 24.49 6.50
N THR A 91 28.53 23.29 5.93
CA THR A 91 28.89 23.10 4.51
C THR A 91 27.70 22.86 3.58
N ARG A 92 26.61 22.24 4.04
CA ARG A 92 25.53 21.75 3.15
C ARG A 92 24.88 22.82 2.25
N ASN A 93 24.57 24.00 2.80
CA ASN A 93 23.93 25.11 2.09
C ASN A 93 24.87 25.74 1.01
N ILE A 94 26.15 25.37 1.04
CA ILE A 94 27.18 25.82 0.10
C ILE A 94 27.36 24.80 -1.03
N THR A 95 27.14 23.51 -0.73
CA THR A 95 27.54 22.37 -1.57
C THR A 95 26.36 21.69 -2.27
N ILE A 96 25.21 21.48 -1.62
CA ILE A 96 24.13 20.61 -2.13
C ILE A 96 23.66 21.00 -3.53
N ALA A 97 23.30 22.27 -3.75
CA ALA A 97 22.90 22.74 -5.07
C ALA A 97 24.00 22.53 -6.12
N THR A 98 25.26 22.73 -5.75
CA THR A 98 26.43 22.51 -6.64
C THR A 98 26.64 21.02 -6.95
N ILE A 99 26.45 20.14 -5.96
CA ILE A 99 26.50 18.67 -6.11
C ILE A 99 25.38 18.19 -7.04
N ALA A 100 24.17 18.76 -6.93
CA ALA A 100 23.04 18.41 -7.77
C ALA A 100 23.15 18.97 -9.20
N GLU A 101 23.67 20.19 -9.38
CA GLU A 101 23.88 20.78 -10.71
C GLU A 101 25.07 20.18 -11.48
N LYS A 102 26.12 19.71 -10.81
CA LYS A 102 27.38 19.27 -11.45
C LYS A 102 27.82 17.84 -11.13
N GLY A 103 27.51 17.31 -9.95
CA GLY A 103 27.92 15.97 -9.52
C GLY A 103 26.98 14.88 -10.02
N LEU A 104 25.70 14.92 -9.62
CA LEU A 104 24.67 13.96 -10.05
C LEU A 104 24.55 13.82 -11.59
N PRO A 105 24.57 14.90 -12.40
CA PRO A 105 24.53 14.81 -13.86
C PRO A 105 25.90 14.55 -14.52
N SER A 106 26.94 14.17 -13.76
CA SER A 106 28.25 13.79 -14.34
C SER A 106 28.13 12.62 -15.32
N THR A 107 29.09 12.50 -16.24
CA THR A 107 29.24 11.32 -17.11
C THR A 107 30.09 10.22 -16.49
N ARG A 108 30.85 10.52 -15.42
CA ARG A 108 31.71 9.56 -14.71
C ARG A 108 30.89 8.82 -13.62
N PRO A 109 30.75 7.48 -13.66
CA PRO A 109 29.95 6.75 -12.68
C PRO A 109 30.39 6.99 -11.23
N ALA A 110 31.69 6.94 -10.94
CA ALA A 110 32.22 7.18 -9.59
C ALA A 110 31.91 8.59 -9.07
N ALA A 111 31.97 9.62 -9.93
CA ALA A 111 31.60 10.98 -9.55
C ALA A 111 30.11 11.11 -9.21
N LYS A 112 29.23 10.42 -9.94
CA LYS A 112 27.80 10.33 -9.57
C LYS A 112 27.60 9.65 -8.21
N GLN A 113 28.26 8.51 -8.00
CA GLN A 113 28.12 7.72 -6.79
C GLN A 113 28.59 8.51 -5.55
N LYS A 114 29.73 9.20 -5.64
CA LYS A 114 30.21 10.08 -4.57
C LYS A 114 29.33 11.33 -4.40
N ALA A 115 28.78 11.90 -5.48
CA ALA A 115 27.80 12.98 -5.38
C ALA A 115 26.52 12.57 -4.64
N LEU A 116 25.98 11.37 -4.91
CA LEU A 116 24.85 10.82 -4.18
C LEU A 116 25.21 10.52 -2.72
N GLU A 117 26.35 9.86 -2.47
CA GLU A 117 26.80 9.52 -1.13
C GLU A 117 27.03 10.76 -0.25
N ALA A 118 27.53 11.86 -0.81
CA ALA A 118 27.62 13.14 -0.10
C ALA A 118 26.23 13.67 0.32
N LEU A 119 25.21 13.57 -0.54
CA LEU A 119 23.83 13.94 -0.17
C LEU A 119 23.26 13.02 0.91
N LEU A 120 23.52 11.70 0.83
CA LEU A 120 23.08 10.75 1.85
C LEU A 120 23.77 11.00 3.20
N LEU A 121 25.08 11.30 3.22
CA LEU A 121 25.83 11.67 4.43
C LEU A 121 25.32 12.98 5.05
N TYR A 122 24.95 13.98 4.24
CA TYR A 122 24.34 15.22 4.73
C TYR A 122 23.02 14.98 5.47
N ILE A 123 22.23 14.00 5.04
CA ILE A 123 21.01 13.58 5.74
C ILE A 123 21.37 12.79 7.01
N GLU A 124 22.37 11.91 6.94
CA GLU A 124 22.77 11.04 8.06
C GLU A 124 23.27 11.84 9.28
N MET A 125 24.06 12.89 9.03
CA MET A 125 24.76 13.68 10.07
C MET A 125 23.92 14.80 10.70
N ASP A 126 22.74 15.11 10.16
CA ASP A 126 21.85 16.15 10.74
C ASP A 126 20.37 15.77 10.59
N LYS A 127 19.72 16.20 9.50
CA LYS A 127 18.29 15.92 9.20
C LYS A 127 18.00 16.10 7.70
N PRO A 128 16.94 15.49 7.15
CA PRO A 128 16.70 15.49 5.70
C PRO A 128 16.16 16.79 5.11
N ASP A 129 15.35 17.58 5.85
CA ASP A 129 14.58 18.68 5.25
C ASP A 129 15.44 19.68 4.46
N PRO A 130 16.59 20.18 4.99
CA PRO A 130 17.43 21.14 4.27
C PRO A 130 18.01 20.58 2.96
N VAL A 131 18.14 19.26 2.84
CA VAL A 131 18.61 18.61 1.60
C VAL A 131 17.48 18.56 0.58
N ILE A 132 16.26 18.22 1.00
CA ILE A 132 15.09 18.20 0.13
C ILE A 132 14.70 19.63 -0.33
N GLU A 133 14.77 20.61 0.56
CA GLU A 133 14.49 22.03 0.29
C GLU A 133 15.42 22.62 -0.78
N GLU A 134 16.72 22.29 -0.77
CA GLU A 134 17.69 22.70 -1.79
C GLU A 134 17.54 21.94 -3.13
N LEU A 135 17.08 20.69 -3.12
CA LEU A 135 16.89 19.88 -4.33
C LEU A 135 15.60 20.24 -5.09
N ILE A 136 14.52 20.63 -4.40
CA ILE A 136 13.21 20.95 -5.03
C ILE A 136 13.29 22.03 -6.13
N PRO A 137 13.98 23.18 -5.94
CA PRO A 137 14.16 24.19 -7.00
C PRO A 137 14.80 23.64 -8.28
N ILE A 138 15.73 22.69 -8.15
CA ILE A 138 16.54 22.14 -9.25
C ILE A 138 15.69 21.26 -10.18
N LEU A 139 14.54 20.76 -9.72
CA LEU A 139 13.52 20.13 -10.57
C LEU A 139 12.91 21.09 -11.62
N SER A 140 13.20 22.40 -11.53
CA SER A 140 12.84 23.42 -12.52
C SER A 140 14.02 23.93 -13.35
N HIS A 141 15.18 23.28 -13.28
CA HIS A 141 16.41 23.71 -13.97
C HIS A 141 16.30 23.61 -15.51
N LYS A 142 17.03 24.47 -16.24
CA LYS A 142 16.93 24.57 -17.71
C LYS A 142 17.47 23.36 -18.49
N GLN A 143 18.25 22.48 -17.85
CA GLN A 143 18.85 21.30 -18.48
C GLN A 143 18.13 20.01 -18.03
N PRO A 144 17.46 19.26 -18.94
CA PRO A 144 16.72 18.04 -18.58
C PRO A 144 17.56 16.96 -17.89
N LYS A 145 18.86 16.87 -18.23
CA LYS A 145 19.80 15.93 -17.59
C LYS A 145 19.95 16.18 -16.09
N VAL A 146 19.91 17.44 -15.67
CA VAL A 146 20.03 17.85 -14.26
C VAL A 146 18.73 17.51 -13.51
N ILE A 147 17.57 17.81 -14.10
CA ILE A 147 16.26 17.40 -13.53
C ILE A 147 16.22 15.87 -13.36
N ALA A 148 16.55 15.11 -14.41
CA ALA A 148 16.51 13.65 -14.38
C ALA A 148 17.46 13.05 -13.33
N ALA A 149 18.65 13.61 -13.16
CA ALA A 149 19.60 13.18 -12.13
C ALA A 149 19.20 13.62 -10.70
N THR A 150 18.48 14.74 -10.57
CA THR A 150 17.93 15.19 -9.28
C THR A 150 16.77 14.31 -8.83
N LEU A 151 15.88 13.92 -9.76
CA LEU A 151 14.82 12.94 -9.51
C LEU A 151 15.41 11.58 -9.11
N ASP A 152 16.44 11.11 -9.83
CA ASP A 152 17.18 9.87 -9.54
C ASP A 152 17.73 9.86 -8.10
N ALA A 153 18.33 10.97 -7.66
CA ALA A 153 18.82 11.12 -6.30
C ALA A 153 17.69 11.20 -5.27
N LEU A 154 16.58 11.89 -5.56
CA LEU A 154 15.40 11.89 -4.68
C LEU A 154 14.84 10.46 -4.49
N THR A 155 14.74 9.66 -5.56
CA THR A 155 14.32 8.25 -5.45
C THR A 155 15.23 7.48 -4.50
N GLN A 156 16.56 7.59 -4.68
CA GLN A 156 17.54 6.90 -3.83
C GLN A 156 17.56 7.42 -2.38
N ILE A 157 17.27 8.71 -2.16
CA ILE A 157 17.11 9.31 -0.82
C ILE A 157 15.87 8.76 -0.10
N TYR A 158 14.71 8.69 -0.77
CA TYR A 158 13.51 8.09 -0.18
C TYR A 158 13.60 6.57 -0.01
N HIS A 159 14.32 5.86 -0.90
CA HIS A 159 14.61 4.43 -0.76
C HIS A 159 15.46 4.16 0.50
N ALA A 160 16.54 4.93 0.71
CA ALA A 160 17.45 4.73 1.83
C ALA A 160 16.84 5.13 3.20
N TYR A 161 16.11 6.25 3.27
CA TYR A 161 15.66 6.84 4.54
C TYR A 161 14.16 6.65 4.84
N GLY A 162 13.34 6.44 3.80
CA GLY A 162 11.91 6.22 3.92
C GLY A 162 11.06 7.45 4.20
N CYS A 163 9.79 7.36 3.82
CA CYS A 163 8.79 8.43 4.02
C CYS A 163 8.36 8.64 5.49
N LYS A 164 8.94 7.89 6.44
CA LYS A 164 8.83 8.12 7.90
C LYS A 164 9.82 9.17 8.38
N THR A 165 11.02 9.14 7.81
CA THR A 165 12.14 10.02 8.14
C THR A 165 12.08 11.31 7.33
N ILE A 166 11.63 11.22 6.08
CA ILE A 166 11.58 12.33 5.13
C ILE A 166 10.11 12.60 4.75
N GLU A 167 9.61 13.81 5.02
CA GLU A 167 8.24 14.22 4.65
C GLU A 167 8.09 14.29 3.11
N PRO A 168 7.16 13.52 2.50
CA PRO A 168 7.01 13.46 1.04
C PRO A 168 6.14 14.57 0.43
N LYS A 169 5.26 15.25 1.19
CA LYS A 169 4.26 16.21 0.65
C LYS A 169 4.87 17.33 -0.20
N SER A 170 6.07 17.80 0.14
CA SER A 170 6.76 18.87 -0.60
C SER A 170 7.18 18.41 -2.00
N VAL A 171 7.76 17.22 -2.11
CA VAL A 171 8.20 16.61 -3.38
C VAL A 171 7.01 16.11 -4.20
N LEU A 172 6.01 15.46 -3.58
CA LEU A 172 4.79 14.99 -4.24
C LEU A 172 4.07 16.12 -5.01
N LYS A 173 3.98 17.32 -4.41
CA LYS A 173 3.40 18.52 -5.05
C LYS A 173 4.18 19.01 -6.28
N THR A 174 5.44 18.59 -6.48
CA THR A 174 6.20 18.91 -7.69
C THR A 174 5.89 17.97 -8.87
N LEU A 175 5.44 16.73 -8.59
CA LEU A 175 5.32 15.68 -9.59
C LEU A 175 4.48 16.08 -10.81
N PRO A 176 3.29 16.70 -10.70
CA PRO A 176 2.49 17.06 -11.88
C PRO A 176 3.23 17.96 -12.89
N LYS A 177 4.07 18.89 -12.40
CA LYS A 177 4.92 19.75 -13.23
C LYS A 177 5.98 18.93 -13.98
N VAL A 178 6.59 17.97 -13.31
CA VAL A 178 7.62 17.08 -13.89
C VAL A 178 7.01 16.09 -14.88
N TYR A 179 5.82 15.57 -14.60
CA TYR A 179 5.01 14.76 -15.53
C TYR A 179 4.58 15.52 -16.79
N GLY A 180 4.51 16.86 -16.73
CA GLY A 180 4.28 17.73 -17.88
C GLY A 180 5.53 18.00 -18.73
N HIS A 181 6.72 17.58 -18.30
CA HIS A 181 7.98 17.93 -18.96
C HIS A 181 8.17 17.25 -20.33
N ALA A 182 8.76 17.97 -21.30
CA ALA A 182 8.90 17.47 -22.67
C ALA A 182 9.82 16.23 -22.77
N ASP A 183 10.99 16.28 -22.13
CA ASP A 183 11.98 15.19 -22.14
C ASP A 183 11.42 13.88 -21.57
N LYS A 184 11.68 12.77 -22.28
CA LYS A 184 11.19 11.43 -21.91
C LYS A 184 11.85 10.88 -20.64
N ASN A 185 13.13 11.13 -20.43
CA ASN A 185 13.90 10.59 -19.31
C ASN A 185 13.53 11.29 -18.00
N VAL A 186 13.24 12.59 -18.05
CA VAL A 186 12.67 13.34 -16.91
C VAL A 186 11.33 12.72 -16.48
N ARG A 187 10.44 12.41 -17.43
CA ARG A 187 9.17 11.74 -17.12
C ARG A 187 9.34 10.31 -16.63
N ALA A 188 10.30 9.55 -17.16
CA ALA A 188 10.63 8.21 -16.67
C ALA A 188 11.13 8.24 -15.21
N LYS A 189 12.06 9.14 -14.87
CA LYS A 189 12.55 9.28 -13.50
C LYS A 189 11.49 9.81 -12.52
N ALA A 190 10.51 10.58 -13.00
CA ALA A 190 9.32 10.92 -12.22
C ALA A 190 8.43 9.70 -11.95
N GLN A 191 8.30 8.76 -12.90
CA GLN A 191 7.62 7.48 -12.67
C GLN A 191 8.35 6.61 -11.65
N GLU A 192 9.68 6.50 -11.74
CA GLU A 192 10.49 5.75 -10.78
C GLU A 192 10.34 6.32 -9.34
N LEU A 193 10.46 7.64 -9.18
CA LEU A 193 10.21 8.33 -7.89
C LEU A 193 8.77 8.12 -7.37
N THR A 194 7.78 8.13 -8.27
CA THR A 194 6.37 7.93 -7.90
C THR A 194 6.07 6.48 -7.51
N VAL A 195 6.78 5.50 -8.09
CA VAL A 195 6.68 4.09 -7.71
C VAL A 195 7.35 3.85 -6.35
N GLU A 196 8.49 4.48 -6.06
CA GLU A 196 9.06 4.45 -4.71
C GLU A 196 8.10 5.07 -3.68
N PHE A 197 7.50 6.24 -3.96
CA PHE A 197 6.47 6.79 -3.07
C PHE A 197 5.28 5.84 -2.87
N TYR A 198 4.84 5.12 -3.90
CA TYR A 198 3.79 4.10 -3.75
C TYR A 198 4.23 2.92 -2.87
N ARG A 199 5.49 2.48 -2.98
CA ARG A 199 6.08 1.44 -2.12
C ARG A 199 5.98 1.82 -0.63
N TRP A 200 6.22 3.09 -0.30
CA TRP A 200 6.15 3.59 1.09
C TRP A 200 4.75 3.99 1.58
N LEU A 201 3.87 4.43 0.69
CA LEU A 201 2.61 5.13 1.04
C LEU A 201 1.34 4.44 0.52
N ASN A 202 1.49 3.51 -0.42
CA ASN A 202 0.39 2.88 -1.16
C ASN A 202 -0.58 3.96 -1.72
N ASP A 203 -1.89 3.71 -1.75
CA ASP A 203 -2.88 4.65 -2.25
C ASP A 203 -2.97 5.98 -1.44
N ALA A 204 -2.39 6.06 -0.24
CA ALA A 204 -2.47 7.26 0.62
C ALA A 204 -1.78 8.49 0.00
N MET A 205 -0.85 8.32 -0.94
CA MET A 205 -0.25 9.45 -1.67
C MET A 205 -1.18 10.05 -2.75
N LYS A 206 -2.15 9.28 -3.26
CA LYS A 206 -2.95 9.69 -4.43
C LYS A 206 -3.72 11.01 -4.21
N PRO A 207 -4.38 11.26 -3.05
CA PRO A 207 -5.07 12.52 -2.80
C PRO A 207 -4.21 13.79 -2.88
N LEU A 208 -2.88 13.68 -2.87
CA LEU A 208 -1.96 14.83 -2.82
C LEU A 208 -1.56 15.40 -4.19
N PHE A 209 -1.74 14.64 -5.29
CA PHE A 209 -1.33 15.06 -6.64
C PHE A 209 -1.97 14.27 -7.81
N TRP A 210 -2.69 13.17 -7.57
CA TRP A 210 -3.13 12.24 -8.62
C TRP A 210 -4.09 12.86 -9.62
N ASN A 211 -4.99 13.73 -9.15
CA ASN A 211 -6.00 14.39 -9.98
C ASN A 211 -5.41 15.43 -10.96
N ASP A 212 -4.17 15.88 -10.72
CA ASP A 212 -3.44 16.79 -11.60
C ASP A 212 -2.70 16.04 -12.74
N LEU A 213 -2.67 14.70 -12.69
CA LEU A 213 -2.12 13.85 -13.74
C LEU A 213 -3.15 13.56 -14.84
N LYS A 214 -2.68 13.34 -16.07
CA LYS A 214 -3.56 12.94 -17.18
C LYS A 214 -4.05 11.50 -16.97
N PRO A 215 -5.27 11.11 -17.38
CA PRO A 215 -5.79 9.75 -17.19
C PRO A 215 -4.89 8.63 -17.73
N VAL A 216 -4.15 8.87 -18.82
CA VAL A 216 -3.16 7.90 -19.35
C VAL A 216 -1.98 7.71 -18.38
N GLN A 217 -1.53 8.78 -17.72
CA GLN A 217 -0.43 8.73 -16.75
C GLN A 217 -0.88 8.03 -15.46
N GLN A 218 -2.12 8.22 -15.04
CA GLN A 218 -2.75 7.47 -13.94
C GLN A 218 -2.80 5.97 -14.26
N GLN A 219 -3.32 5.60 -15.44
CA GLN A 219 -3.39 4.20 -15.89
C GLN A 219 -2.02 3.53 -16.04
N ASP A 220 -1.01 4.26 -16.52
CA ASP A 220 0.35 3.73 -16.63
C ASP A 220 1.07 3.62 -15.27
N LEU A 221 0.66 4.41 -14.27
CA LEU A 221 1.13 4.28 -12.89
C LEU A 221 0.46 3.13 -12.15
N ASP A 222 -0.86 2.94 -12.25
CA ASP A 222 -1.54 1.81 -11.60
C ASP A 222 -0.98 0.45 -12.08
N LYS A 223 -0.61 0.32 -13.36
CA LYS A 223 0.10 -0.88 -13.92
C LYS A 223 1.53 -1.08 -13.38
N LEU A 224 2.15 -0.04 -12.83
CA LEU A 224 3.46 -0.13 -12.17
C LEU A 224 3.24 -0.47 -10.69
N PHE A 225 2.25 0.14 -10.05
CA PHE A 225 1.84 -0.13 -8.67
C PHE A 225 1.40 -1.59 -8.49
N GLU A 226 0.68 -2.17 -9.45
CA GLU A 226 0.33 -3.60 -9.45
C GLU A 226 1.52 -4.56 -9.31
N LYS A 227 2.74 -4.14 -9.66
CA LYS A 227 3.95 -4.95 -9.50
C LYS A 227 4.61 -4.83 -8.12
N VAL A 228 4.21 -3.82 -7.35
CA VAL A 228 4.78 -3.44 -6.05
C VAL A 228 3.78 -3.68 -4.90
N LYS A 229 2.50 -3.87 -5.21
CA LYS A 229 1.45 -4.25 -4.22
C LYS A 229 1.77 -5.53 -3.44
N ASP A 230 2.46 -6.47 -4.09
CA ASP A 230 2.82 -7.77 -3.52
C ASP A 230 4.25 -7.78 -2.92
N GLU A 231 4.98 -6.66 -2.96
CA GLU A 231 6.27 -6.52 -2.26
C GLU A 231 6.05 -6.32 -0.75
N PRO A 232 6.93 -6.84 0.12
CA PRO A 232 6.87 -6.56 1.55
C PRO A 232 7.08 -5.06 1.84
N PRO A 233 6.43 -4.49 2.89
CA PRO A 233 6.57 -3.08 3.23
C PRO A 233 8.04 -2.63 3.34
N PRO A 234 8.42 -1.49 2.73
CA PRO A 234 9.81 -1.08 2.64
C PRO A 234 10.38 -0.75 4.02
N LYS A 235 11.60 -1.21 4.25
CA LYS A 235 12.39 -0.98 5.45
C LYS A 235 13.40 0.13 5.19
N GLN A 236 13.72 0.91 6.22
CA GLN A 236 14.71 1.97 6.14
C GLN A 236 16.12 1.35 6.09
N GLU A 237 16.79 1.43 4.95
CA GLU A 237 18.12 0.84 4.75
C GLU A 237 19.23 1.61 5.46
N ARG A 238 19.09 2.94 5.60
CA ARG A 238 20.09 3.83 6.19
C ARG A 238 19.51 4.59 7.39
N LEU A 239 20.01 4.29 8.59
CA LEU A 239 19.64 4.99 9.83
C LEU A 239 20.42 6.30 9.98
N LEU A 240 19.79 7.38 10.45
CA LEU A 240 20.48 8.62 10.82
C LEU A 240 21.47 8.38 11.96
N ARG A 241 22.51 9.19 12.08
CA ARG A 241 23.53 9.07 13.15
C ARG A 241 22.91 9.18 14.56
N SER A 242 21.84 9.95 14.70
CA SER A 242 21.01 10.04 15.92
C SER A 242 20.25 8.74 16.23
N GLN A 243 19.70 8.07 15.20
CA GLN A 243 19.03 6.76 15.33
C GLN A 243 20.05 5.65 15.64
N GLN A 244 21.21 5.66 14.98
CA GLN A 244 22.34 4.77 15.27
C GLN A 244 22.80 4.90 16.73
N ALA A 245 22.98 6.12 17.22
CA ALA A 245 23.37 6.39 18.60
C ALA A 245 22.33 5.90 19.63
N ALA A 246 21.03 6.13 19.37
CA ALA A 246 19.95 5.60 20.22
C ALA A 246 19.95 4.06 20.27
N LYS A 247 20.17 3.40 19.12
CA LYS A 247 20.23 1.94 19.00
C LYS A 247 21.46 1.35 19.72
N ALA A 248 22.62 2.02 19.63
CA ALA A 248 23.83 1.64 20.36
C ALA A 248 23.68 1.79 21.88
N VAL A 249 23.04 2.86 22.36
CA VAL A 249 22.73 3.04 23.79
C VAL A 249 21.76 1.98 24.30
N ALA A 250 20.78 1.57 23.49
CA ALA A 250 19.87 0.47 23.85
C ALA A 250 20.57 -0.89 23.92
N ALA A 251 21.52 -1.16 23.02
CA ALA A 251 22.29 -2.41 22.97
C ALA A 251 23.32 -2.56 24.11
N ALA A 252 23.70 -1.46 24.78
CA ALA A 252 24.68 -1.46 25.87
C ALA A 252 24.09 -1.83 27.26
N ALA A 253 22.81 -2.19 27.35
CA ALA A 253 22.14 -2.52 28.60
C ALA A 253 22.35 -4.01 29.01
N PRO A 254 22.90 -4.32 30.20
CA PRO A 254 23.33 -5.69 30.52
C PRO A 254 22.24 -6.54 31.23
N THR A 255 21.54 -7.38 30.47
CA THR A 255 20.94 -8.64 30.95
C THR A 255 20.89 -9.67 29.81
N GLY A 256 21.43 -10.87 30.04
CA GLY A 256 21.46 -11.93 29.02
C GLY A 256 20.22 -12.84 29.04
N ALA A 257 19.66 -13.09 27.87
CA ALA A 257 18.86 -14.24 27.47
C ALA A 257 19.01 -14.38 25.94
N ASP A 258 18.92 -15.60 25.41
CA ASP A 258 19.36 -15.90 24.04
C ASP A 258 18.51 -15.28 22.90
N GLU A 259 19.07 -15.36 21.70
CA GLU A 259 18.72 -14.62 20.49
C GLU A 259 17.24 -14.73 20.05
N TYR A 260 16.54 -13.59 20.01
CA TYR A 260 15.52 -13.30 19.00
C TYR A 260 15.58 -11.81 18.62
N VAL A 261 16.37 -11.48 17.60
CA VAL A 261 16.50 -10.11 17.06
C VAL A 261 15.50 -9.89 15.92
N GLU A 262 14.20 -9.96 16.24
CA GLU A 262 13.13 -9.70 15.27
C GLU A 262 12.76 -8.21 15.21
N GLU A 263 13.27 -7.59 14.15
CA GLU A 263 12.72 -6.50 13.32
C GLU A 263 11.82 -5.39 13.90
N GLU A 264 12.13 -4.17 13.47
CA GLU A 264 11.58 -2.90 13.94
C GLU A 264 10.19 -2.59 13.32
N GLU A 265 9.22 -3.48 13.57
CA GLU A 265 7.96 -3.55 12.80
C GLU A 265 7.02 -2.34 12.98
N GLU A 266 6.62 -1.79 11.83
CA GLU A 266 5.42 -0.99 11.53
C GLU A 266 4.79 -0.08 12.61
N ALA A 267 5.29 1.16 12.70
CA ALA A 267 4.38 2.31 12.79
C ALA A 267 3.89 2.68 11.37
N ALA A 268 2.57 2.75 11.16
CA ALA A 268 1.96 3.21 9.92
C ALA A 268 2.13 4.72 9.72
N ILE A 269 2.38 5.17 8.48
CA ILE A 269 2.67 6.58 8.19
C ILE A 269 1.34 7.36 8.04
N ASP A 270 0.97 8.11 9.07
CA ASP A 270 -0.29 8.88 9.12
C ASP A 270 -0.17 10.20 8.31
N LEU A 271 -0.03 10.05 6.98
CA LEU A 271 0.07 11.14 6.01
C LEU A 271 -1.30 11.55 5.44
N GLU A 272 -2.31 11.66 6.31
CA GLU A 272 -3.58 12.27 5.92
C GLU A 272 -3.35 13.69 5.35
N PRO A 273 -4.07 14.10 4.28
CA PRO A 273 -3.96 15.45 3.76
C PRO A 273 -4.39 16.50 4.80
N GLU A 274 -3.62 17.60 4.83
CA GLU A 274 -3.97 18.82 5.56
C GLU A 274 -5.11 19.54 4.83
N PHE A 275 -6.31 18.98 4.89
CA PHE A 275 -7.53 19.70 4.52
C PHE A 275 -7.70 20.90 5.47
N GLU A 276 -8.19 22.02 4.94
CA GLU A 276 -8.61 23.15 5.78
C GLU A 276 -9.84 22.71 6.61
N ALA A 277 -9.82 23.01 7.92
CA ALA A 277 -10.88 22.57 8.81
C ALA A 277 -12.13 23.46 8.61
N VAL A 278 -13.20 22.87 8.06
CA VAL A 278 -14.40 23.62 7.69
C VAL A 278 -15.31 23.77 8.91
N ASP A 279 -15.76 24.99 9.20
CA ASP A 279 -16.91 25.20 10.09
C ASP A 279 -18.17 24.68 9.41
N VAL A 280 -18.68 23.58 9.98
CA VAL A 280 -19.97 22.95 9.64
C VAL A 280 -21.07 23.39 10.61
N TYR A 281 -20.71 23.74 11.85
CA TYR A 281 -21.68 24.08 12.90
C TYR A 281 -22.49 25.33 12.54
N ALA A 282 -21.82 26.38 12.03
CA ALA A 282 -22.49 27.61 11.59
C ALA A 282 -23.46 27.43 10.39
N LYS A 283 -23.46 26.25 9.75
CA LYS A 283 -24.32 25.92 8.60
C LYS A 283 -25.52 25.04 8.98
N ILE A 284 -25.59 24.54 10.22
CA ILE A 284 -26.70 23.68 10.67
C ILE A 284 -28.01 24.49 10.65
N PRO A 285 -29.11 23.97 10.05
CA PRO A 285 -30.39 24.66 10.04
C PRO A 285 -30.92 24.93 11.45
N LYS A 286 -31.36 26.16 11.74
CA LYS A 286 -31.81 26.57 13.09
C LYS A 286 -33.08 25.84 13.55
N ASP A 287 -33.88 25.39 12.59
CA ASP A 287 -35.08 24.57 12.72
C ASP A 287 -34.79 23.07 12.94
N PHE A 288 -33.51 22.64 12.89
CA PHE A 288 -33.14 21.23 13.07
C PHE A 288 -33.70 20.63 14.37
N GLY A 289 -33.63 21.36 15.48
CA GLY A 289 -34.14 20.91 16.79
C GLY A 289 -35.65 20.67 16.82
N GLU A 290 -36.42 21.43 16.03
CA GLU A 290 -37.86 21.25 15.89
C GLU A 290 -38.19 20.10 14.93
N ARG A 291 -37.54 20.06 13.75
CA ARG A 291 -37.75 19.00 12.75
C ARG A 291 -37.36 17.62 13.27
N ILE A 292 -36.26 17.50 14.02
CA ILE A 292 -35.84 16.22 14.64
C ILE A 292 -36.75 15.80 15.82
N ALA A 293 -37.55 16.72 16.35
CA ALA A 293 -38.58 16.44 17.36
C ALA A 293 -39.97 16.15 16.76
N SER A 294 -40.19 16.39 15.45
CA SER A 294 -41.48 16.15 14.78
C SER A 294 -41.99 14.72 14.98
N SER A 295 -43.30 14.55 15.15
CA SER A 295 -43.94 13.24 15.23
C SER A 295 -43.86 12.46 13.90
N LYS A 296 -43.78 13.17 12.77
CA LYS A 296 -43.63 12.58 11.44
C LYS A 296 -42.19 12.13 11.22
N TRP A 297 -41.98 10.86 10.91
CA TRP A 297 -40.65 10.28 10.70
C TRP A 297 -39.94 10.82 9.44
N LYS A 298 -40.68 11.34 8.45
CA LYS A 298 -40.12 11.96 7.25
C LYS A 298 -39.37 13.24 7.60
N ASP A 299 -40.04 14.17 8.30
CA ASP A 299 -39.46 15.42 8.77
C ASP A 299 -38.15 15.18 9.57
N ARG A 300 -38.15 14.16 10.44
CA ARG A 300 -36.96 13.73 11.22
C ARG A 300 -35.84 13.19 10.33
N LYS A 301 -36.17 12.33 9.36
CA LYS A 301 -35.21 11.80 8.40
C LYS A 301 -34.61 12.90 7.51
N GLU A 302 -35.44 13.79 7.00
CA GLU A 302 -35.03 14.91 6.14
C GLU A 302 -34.12 15.89 6.91
N ALA A 303 -34.40 16.15 8.19
CA ALA A 303 -33.53 16.96 9.04
C ALA A 303 -32.14 16.32 9.25
N LEU A 304 -32.08 14.99 9.40
CA LEU A 304 -30.82 14.26 9.46
C LEU A 304 -30.11 14.25 8.09
N GLU A 305 -30.83 14.08 6.97
CA GLU A 305 -30.24 14.11 5.63
C GLU A 305 -29.70 15.49 5.25
N ASP A 306 -30.35 16.57 5.69
CA ASP A 306 -29.85 17.94 5.52
C ASP A 306 -28.54 18.15 6.29
N VAL A 307 -28.44 17.66 7.52
CA VAL A 307 -27.18 17.70 8.29
C VAL A 307 -26.13 16.74 7.71
N GLN A 308 -26.51 15.56 7.22
CA GLN A 308 -25.58 14.57 6.66
C GLN A 308 -24.78 15.17 5.49
N LYS A 309 -25.44 15.95 4.61
CA LYS A 309 -24.80 16.66 3.48
C LYS A 309 -23.76 17.70 3.94
N LEU A 310 -23.93 18.27 5.13
CA LEU A 310 -23.00 19.25 5.71
C LEU A 310 -21.83 18.56 6.43
N LEU A 311 -22.06 17.36 6.99
CA LEU A 311 -21.06 16.53 7.65
C LEU A 311 -20.14 15.77 6.66
N ASP A 312 -20.54 15.65 5.40
CA ASP A 312 -19.73 15.04 4.32
C ASP A 312 -18.58 15.96 3.92
N THR A 313 -17.58 16.08 4.81
CA THR A 313 -16.45 17.01 4.71
C THR A 313 -15.19 16.34 5.29
N PRO A 314 -14.04 16.30 4.57
CA PRO A 314 -12.84 15.56 4.99
C PRO A 314 -12.16 16.02 6.30
N LYS A 315 -12.45 17.23 6.78
CA LYS A 315 -12.00 17.74 8.09
C LYS A 315 -12.96 18.82 8.58
N ILE A 316 -13.52 18.63 9.76
CA ILE A 316 -14.51 19.51 10.38
C ILE A 316 -13.81 20.30 11.50
N ALA A 317 -14.08 21.60 11.62
CA ALA A 317 -13.58 22.41 12.72
C ALA A 317 -14.27 22.05 14.05
N GLU A 318 -13.57 22.20 15.17
CA GLU A 318 -14.20 21.96 16.47
C GLU A 318 -15.31 22.97 16.76
N GLY A 319 -16.45 22.46 17.22
CA GLY A 319 -17.64 23.23 17.57
C GLY A 319 -18.49 22.52 18.62
N PRO A 320 -19.54 23.17 19.15
CA PRO A 320 -20.39 22.63 20.21
C PRO A 320 -21.44 21.65 19.66
N PHE A 321 -20.99 20.50 19.15
CA PHE A 321 -21.86 19.47 18.55
C PHE A 321 -22.67 18.66 19.59
N ASP A 322 -22.59 18.98 20.88
CA ASP A 322 -23.21 18.30 22.00
C ASP A 322 -24.72 18.06 21.84
N GLU A 323 -25.46 19.05 21.33
CA GLU A 323 -26.91 18.92 21.06
C GLU A 323 -27.21 18.02 19.86
N LEU A 324 -26.35 18.09 18.83
CA LEU A 324 -26.45 17.26 17.64
C LEU A 324 -26.20 15.78 17.98
N LEU A 325 -25.19 15.50 18.81
CA LEU A 325 -24.90 14.16 19.35
C LEU A 325 -26.05 13.63 20.22
N ARG A 326 -26.66 14.47 21.07
CA ARG A 326 -27.87 14.11 21.83
C ARG A 326 -29.05 13.80 20.91
N ALA A 327 -29.22 14.54 19.81
CA ALA A 327 -30.25 14.28 18.80
C ALA A 327 -29.99 12.95 18.05
N PHE A 328 -28.75 12.65 17.67
CA PHE A 328 -28.37 11.37 17.06
C PHE A 328 -28.60 10.20 18.04
N ALA A 329 -28.18 10.34 19.30
CA ALA A 329 -28.39 9.34 20.36
C ALA A 329 -29.88 9.05 20.60
N LYS A 330 -30.75 10.08 20.54
CA LYS A 330 -32.21 9.91 20.57
C LYS A 330 -32.73 9.19 19.32
N SER A 331 -32.20 9.54 18.14
CA SER A 331 -32.58 8.94 16.85
C SER A 331 -32.19 7.46 16.74
N MET A 332 -31.14 7.00 17.42
CA MET A 332 -30.83 5.56 17.55
C MET A 332 -31.95 4.75 18.22
N LYS A 333 -32.85 5.41 18.98
CA LYS A 333 -34.01 4.79 19.64
C LYS A 333 -35.32 5.00 18.87
N ASP A 334 -35.28 5.54 17.65
CA ASP A 334 -36.47 5.79 16.82
C ASP A 334 -37.19 4.49 16.38
N ALA A 335 -38.51 4.56 16.20
CA ALA A 335 -39.31 3.46 15.68
C ALA A 335 -39.11 3.24 14.17
N ASN A 336 -38.78 4.29 13.41
CA ASN A 336 -38.52 4.18 11.98
C ASN A 336 -37.05 3.92 11.68
N ILE A 337 -36.77 2.78 11.04
CA ILE A 337 -35.42 2.31 10.78
C ILE A 337 -34.60 3.19 9.82
N ALA A 338 -35.25 3.97 8.96
CA ALA A 338 -34.55 4.89 8.06
C ALA A 338 -33.96 6.09 8.83
N VAL A 339 -34.65 6.58 9.87
CA VAL A 339 -34.14 7.63 10.77
C VAL A 339 -32.90 7.13 11.52
N VAL A 340 -32.91 5.86 11.97
CA VAL A 340 -31.76 5.20 12.61
C VAL A 340 -30.57 5.12 11.67
N SER A 341 -30.75 4.64 10.44
CA SER A 341 -29.66 4.55 9.45
C SER A 341 -29.07 5.92 9.10
N THR A 342 -29.90 6.94 8.84
CA THR A 342 -29.38 8.29 8.56
C THR A 342 -28.64 8.88 9.77
N ALA A 343 -29.13 8.65 10.99
CA ALA A 343 -28.42 9.09 12.21
C ALA A 343 -27.06 8.40 12.38
N ALA A 344 -26.95 7.11 12.07
CA ALA A 344 -25.67 6.40 12.08
C ALA A 344 -24.68 6.97 11.05
N ASN A 345 -25.13 7.20 9.81
CA ASN A 345 -24.30 7.84 8.79
C ASN A 345 -23.80 9.24 9.21
N CYS A 346 -24.63 10.01 9.93
CA CYS A 346 -24.21 11.31 10.47
C CYS A 346 -23.14 11.18 11.56
N VAL A 347 -23.26 10.18 12.46
CA VAL A 347 -22.24 9.89 13.47
C VAL A 347 -20.93 9.46 12.82
N GLU A 348 -20.99 8.61 11.79
CA GLU A 348 -19.82 8.14 11.04
C GLU A 348 -19.06 9.31 10.39
N LEU A 349 -19.76 10.19 9.67
CA LEU A 349 -19.17 11.35 9.01
C LEU A 349 -18.60 12.36 10.02
N LEU A 350 -19.32 12.64 11.11
CA LEU A 350 -18.85 13.57 12.14
C LEU A 350 -17.63 13.04 12.90
N ALA A 351 -17.55 11.73 13.15
CA ALA A 351 -16.37 11.09 13.75
C ALA A 351 -15.16 11.11 12.81
N LYS A 352 -15.36 10.81 11.51
CA LYS A 352 -14.31 10.92 10.49
C LYS A 352 -13.83 12.36 10.29
N GLY A 353 -14.75 13.33 10.31
CA GLY A 353 -14.45 14.76 10.12
C GLY A 353 -13.73 15.41 11.30
N LEU A 354 -14.13 15.09 12.55
CA LEU A 354 -13.48 15.63 13.77
C LEU A 354 -12.26 14.81 14.22
N ARG A 355 -12.10 13.57 13.75
CA ARG A 355 -10.99 12.67 14.12
C ARG A 355 -10.87 12.57 15.64
N ARG A 356 -9.67 12.72 16.22
CA ARG A 356 -9.44 12.65 17.69
C ARG A 356 -10.34 13.58 18.52
N SER A 357 -10.74 14.74 17.99
CA SER A 357 -11.62 15.68 18.71
C SER A 357 -13.05 15.16 18.90
N PHE A 358 -13.43 14.07 18.24
CA PHE A 358 -14.69 13.37 18.49
C PHE A 358 -14.70 12.59 19.83
N ALA A 359 -13.54 12.20 20.37
CA ALA A 359 -13.46 11.28 21.52
C ALA A 359 -14.33 11.69 22.72
N LYS A 360 -14.42 13.00 23.00
CA LYS A 360 -15.28 13.59 24.05
C LYS A 360 -16.78 13.26 23.92
N TYR A 361 -17.24 12.93 22.72
CA TYR A 361 -18.65 12.62 22.43
C TYR A 361 -18.99 11.13 22.48
N ARG A 362 -18.00 10.22 22.42
CA ARG A 362 -18.22 8.76 22.30
C ARG A 362 -19.20 8.24 23.34
N SER A 363 -19.10 8.69 24.59
CA SER A 363 -19.91 8.20 25.72
C SER A 363 -21.41 8.55 25.61
N THR A 364 -21.75 9.55 24.80
CA THR A 364 -23.14 9.94 24.52
C THR A 364 -23.80 9.05 23.46
N ILE A 365 -23.01 8.47 22.54
CA ILE A 365 -23.53 7.86 21.31
C ILE A 365 -23.24 6.36 21.16
N MET A 366 -22.15 5.84 21.74
CA MET A 366 -21.77 4.44 21.60
C MET A 366 -22.81 3.49 22.21
N ASN A 367 -23.26 3.76 23.45
CA ASN A 367 -24.27 2.93 24.12
C ASN A 367 -25.60 2.83 23.32
N PRO A 368 -26.22 3.95 22.86
CA PRO A 368 -27.36 3.90 21.95
C PRO A 368 -27.14 3.11 20.65
N MET A 369 -25.95 3.16 20.06
CA MET A 369 -25.62 2.39 18.85
C MET A 369 -25.50 0.89 19.14
N MET A 370 -24.80 0.53 20.22
CA MET A 370 -24.65 -0.86 20.67
C MET A 370 -25.99 -1.49 21.08
N GLU A 371 -26.87 -0.75 21.78
CA GLU A 371 -28.27 -1.17 22.01
C GLU A 371 -29.04 -1.41 20.71
N ARG A 372 -28.72 -0.66 19.65
CA ARG A 372 -29.43 -0.72 18.36
C ARG A 372 -28.89 -1.80 17.41
N LEU A 373 -27.78 -2.45 17.72
CA LEU A 373 -27.31 -3.68 17.05
C LEU A 373 -28.30 -4.87 17.17
N LYS A 374 -29.44 -4.72 17.86
CA LYS A 374 -30.58 -5.66 17.86
C LYS A 374 -31.25 -5.82 16.49
N GLU A 375 -30.98 -4.91 15.56
CA GLU A 375 -31.57 -4.90 14.21
C GLU A 375 -30.98 -5.99 13.31
N LYS A 376 -31.85 -6.63 12.52
CA LYS A 376 -31.50 -7.79 11.66
C LYS A 376 -31.36 -7.45 10.17
N LYS A 377 -31.67 -6.21 9.77
CA LYS A 377 -31.53 -5.78 8.37
C LYS A 377 -30.08 -5.36 8.15
N GLN A 378 -29.33 -6.15 7.38
CA GLN A 378 -27.89 -5.98 7.17
C GLN A 378 -27.51 -4.51 6.89
N SER A 379 -28.16 -3.84 5.94
CA SER A 379 -27.90 -2.41 5.60
C SER A 379 -28.10 -1.39 6.72
N VAL A 380 -28.59 -1.80 7.90
CA VAL A 380 -28.73 -0.98 9.11
C VAL A 380 -27.65 -1.37 10.10
N THR A 381 -27.40 -2.67 10.26
CA THR A 381 -26.26 -3.23 11.00
C THR A 381 -24.94 -2.70 10.44
N ASP A 382 -24.81 -2.60 9.11
CA ASP A 382 -23.64 -2.05 8.41
C ASP A 382 -23.44 -0.56 8.73
N ALA A 383 -24.51 0.25 8.70
CA ALA A 383 -24.46 1.68 8.99
C ALA A 383 -24.11 1.95 10.47
N ILE A 384 -24.70 1.19 11.40
CA ILE A 384 -24.35 1.26 12.83
C ILE A 384 -22.91 0.75 13.05
N GLY A 385 -22.47 -0.26 12.29
CA GLY A 385 -21.11 -0.78 12.31
C GLY A 385 -20.07 0.25 11.83
N GLY A 386 -20.29 0.89 10.69
CA GLY A 386 -19.43 1.96 10.16
C GLY A 386 -19.34 3.15 11.10
N ALA A 387 -20.46 3.54 11.71
CA ALA A 387 -20.48 4.56 12.76
C ALA A 387 -19.66 4.15 14.01
N LEU A 388 -19.86 2.92 14.53
CA LEU A 388 -19.08 2.39 15.66
C LEU A 388 -17.57 2.30 15.35
N ASP A 389 -17.20 1.89 14.14
CA ASP A 389 -15.81 1.78 13.70
C ASP A 389 -15.16 3.17 13.55
N ALA A 390 -15.90 4.17 13.06
CA ALA A 390 -15.44 5.56 13.00
C ALA A 390 -15.30 6.18 14.40
N VAL A 391 -16.21 5.87 15.34
CA VAL A 391 -16.05 6.24 16.75
C VAL A 391 -14.81 5.57 17.34
N PHE A 392 -14.61 4.26 17.12
CA PHE A 392 -13.42 3.55 17.60
C PHE A 392 -12.12 4.21 17.08
N ALA A 393 -12.05 4.54 15.79
CA ALA A 393 -10.89 5.20 15.17
C ALA A 393 -10.57 6.60 15.74
N SER A 394 -11.52 7.25 16.43
CA SER A 394 -11.29 8.50 17.17
C SER A 394 -10.79 8.32 18.62
N THR A 395 -10.75 7.08 19.12
CA THR A 395 -10.52 6.69 20.53
C THR A 395 -9.46 5.58 20.65
N SER A 396 -9.34 4.94 21.81
CA SER A 396 -8.51 3.74 22.03
C SER A 396 -9.35 2.51 22.43
N LEU A 397 -8.72 1.33 22.37
CA LEU A 397 -9.31 0.11 22.92
C LEU A 397 -9.53 0.20 24.43
N GLN A 398 -8.61 0.85 25.18
CA GLN A 398 -8.75 1.01 26.62
C GLN A 398 -10.02 1.79 26.99
N ASP A 399 -10.35 2.84 26.23
CA ASP A 399 -11.60 3.57 26.43
C ASP A 399 -12.81 2.66 26.16
N CYS A 400 -12.77 1.91 25.05
CA CYS A 400 -13.93 1.22 24.50
C CYS A 400 -14.23 -0.13 25.15
N LEU A 401 -13.25 -0.77 25.80
CA LEU A 401 -13.33 -2.17 26.19
C LEU A 401 -14.42 -2.50 27.22
N GLU A 402 -14.53 -1.76 28.32
CA GLU A 402 -15.48 -2.07 29.41
C GLU A 402 -16.93 -2.12 28.91
N GLU A 403 -17.32 -1.12 28.11
CA GLU A 403 -18.64 -1.03 27.49
C GLU A 403 -18.91 -2.19 26.51
N ILE A 404 -17.93 -2.52 25.65
CA ILE A 404 -18.03 -3.65 24.72
C ILE A 404 -18.20 -4.98 25.47
N LEU A 405 -17.42 -5.21 26.54
CA LEU A 405 -17.50 -6.43 27.34
C LEU A 405 -18.84 -6.61 28.05
N GLU A 406 -19.55 -5.53 28.39
CA GLU A 406 -20.92 -5.62 28.91
C GLU A 406 -21.92 -6.01 27.82
N PHE A 407 -21.81 -5.45 26.61
CA PHE A 407 -22.66 -5.86 25.49
C PHE A 407 -22.42 -7.31 25.01
N LEU A 408 -21.21 -7.87 25.22
CA LEU A 408 -20.94 -9.31 25.03
C LEU A 408 -21.76 -10.22 25.98
N LYS A 409 -22.26 -9.69 27.11
CA LYS A 409 -23.15 -10.42 28.04
C LYS A 409 -24.63 -10.27 27.69
N HIS A 410 -24.98 -9.37 26.76
CA HIS A 410 -26.35 -8.90 26.56
C HIS A 410 -27.35 -10.00 26.18
N LYS A 411 -28.56 -9.91 26.76
CA LYS A 411 -29.64 -10.91 26.65
C LYS A 411 -30.24 -11.12 25.25
N ASN A 412 -29.97 -10.23 24.29
CA ASN A 412 -30.36 -10.43 22.89
C ASN A 412 -29.19 -11.03 22.09
N PRO A 413 -29.31 -12.26 21.54
CA PRO A 413 -28.24 -12.92 20.79
C PRO A 413 -27.73 -12.15 19.57
N GLN A 414 -28.56 -11.30 18.95
CA GLN A 414 -28.15 -10.45 17.82
C GLN A 414 -27.18 -9.35 18.29
N VAL A 415 -27.54 -8.61 19.35
CA VAL A 415 -26.66 -7.59 19.96
C VAL A 415 -25.34 -8.22 20.39
N LYS A 416 -25.39 -9.39 21.05
CA LYS A 416 -24.20 -10.14 21.49
C LYS A 416 -23.28 -10.48 20.30
N LEU A 417 -23.84 -11.01 19.21
CA LEU A 417 -23.08 -11.37 18.01
C LEU A 417 -22.42 -10.15 17.36
N GLU A 418 -23.18 -9.07 17.10
CA GLU A 418 -22.63 -7.89 16.43
C GLU A 418 -21.66 -7.09 17.32
N SER A 419 -21.86 -7.10 18.64
CA SER A 419 -20.89 -6.52 19.60
C SER A 419 -19.59 -7.32 19.65
N THR A 420 -19.66 -8.65 19.50
CA THR A 420 -18.47 -9.51 19.35
C THR A 420 -17.76 -9.21 18.03
N ARG A 421 -18.51 -9.04 16.93
CA ARG A 421 -17.96 -8.61 15.63
C ARG A 421 -17.33 -7.22 15.68
N PHE A 422 -17.89 -6.29 16.44
CA PHE A 422 -17.28 -4.98 16.68
C PHE A 422 -15.96 -5.13 17.47
N LEU A 423 -15.93 -5.93 18.55
CA LEU A 423 -14.68 -6.23 19.28
C LEU A 423 -13.60 -6.82 18.36
N ILE A 424 -13.95 -7.72 17.45
CA ILE A 424 -13.03 -8.28 16.45
C ILE A 424 -12.46 -7.17 15.56
N ARG A 425 -13.29 -6.26 15.05
CA ARG A 425 -12.82 -5.12 14.23
C ARG A 425 -11.94 -4.16 15.04
N CYS A 426 -12.29 -3.88 16.30
CA CYS A 426 -11.45 -3.11 17.22
C CYS A 426 -10.07 -3.76 17.43
N LEU A 427 -10.01 -5.08 17.63
CA LEU A 427 -8.76 -5.82 17.80
C LEU A 427 -7.93 -5.87 16.52
N LYS A 428 -8.54 -6.06 15.35
CA LYS A 428 -7.82 -6.03 14.06
C LYS A 428 -7.27 -4.63 13.72
N THR A 429 -7.93 -3.56 14.18
CA THR A 429 -7.59 -2.16 13.83
C THR A 429 -6.90 -1.34 14.92
N THR A 430 -6.76 -1.84 16.16
CA THR A 430 -6.08 -1.12 17.24
C THR A 430 -4.64 -0.77 16.88
N ARG A 431 -4.19 0.42 17.31
CA ARG A 431 -2.82 0.91 17.10
C ARG A 431 -1.86 0.50 18.23
N GLU A 432 -2.40 0.03 19.37
CA GLU A 432 -1.63 -0.43 20.53
C GLU A 432 -2.13 -1.80 20.98
N ALA A 433 -1.21 -2.66 21.44
CA ALA A 433 -1.54 -3.99 21.94
C ALA A 433 -2.26 -3.91 23.32
N PRO A 434 -3.29 -4.74 23.58
CA PRO A 434 -4.01 -4.70 24.85
C PRO A 434 -3.09 -5.00 26.05
N SER A 435 -3.38 -4.41 27.22
CA SER A 435 -2.64 -4.74 28.45
C SER A 435 -2.96 -6.18 28.90
N GLN A 436 -2.13 -6.76 29.77
CA GLN A 436 -2.38 -8.12 30.28
C GLN A 436 -3.70 -8.24 31.07
N ALA A 437 -4.20 -7.14 31.65
CA ALA A 437 -5.52 -7.11 32.28
C ALA A 437 -6.63 -7.15 31.22
N ASP A 438 -6.49 -6.37 30.14
CA ASP A 438 -7.43 -6.36 29.00
C ASP A 438 -7.47 -7.72 28.30
N VAL A 439 -6.30 -8.31 28.03
CA VAL A 439 -6.17 -9.67 27.46
C VAL A 439 -6.95 -10.68 28.30
N LYS A 440 -6.78 -10.66 29.62
CA LYS A 440 -7.55 -11.52 30.52
C LYS A 440 -9.05 -11.24 30.45
N SER A 441 -9.47 -9.97 30.51
CA SER A 441 -10.90 -9.61 30.45
C SER A 441 -11.57 -9.98 29.13
N ILE A 442 -10.86 -9.86 28.01
CA ILE A 442 -11.31 -10.28 26.68
C ILE A 442 -11.37 -11.81 26.60
N ALA A 443 -10.34 -12.52 27.04
CA ALA A 443 -10.32 -13.99 27.02
C ALA A 443 -11.40 -14.60 27.93
N ASP A 444 -11.54 -14.10 29.16
CA ASP A 444 -12.57 -14.53 30.12
C ASP A 444 -14.01 -14.26 29.63
N ALA A 445 -14.19 -13.35 28.66
CA ALA A 445 -15.46 -13.09 27.97
C ALA A 445 -15.63 -13.98 26.73
N ALA A 446 -14.62 -14.08 25.88
CA ALA A 446 -14.65 -14.88 24.66
C ALA A 446 -14.79 -16.38 24.92
N THR A 447 -14.14 -16.91 25.97
CA THR A 447 -14.31 -18.30 26.41
C THR A 447 -15.75 -18.62 26.80
N LYS A 448 -16.52 -17.66 27.34
CA LYS A 448 -17.96 -17.83 27.61
C LYS A 448 -18.79 -17.85 26.32
N LEU A 449 -18.36 -17.14 25.28
CA LEU A 449 -18.98 -17.25 23.95
C LEU A 449 -18.74 -18.63 23.31
N LEU A 450 -17.63 -19.32 23.61
CA LEU A 450 -17.39 -20.71 23.18
C LEU A 450 -18.34 -21.75 23.81
N THR A 451 -19.15 -21.35 24.81
CA THR A 451 -20.20 -22.19 25.42
C THR A 451 -21.61 -21.82 24.97
N GLU A 452 -21.77 -20.82 24.09
CA GLU A 452 -23.10 -20.38 23.64
C GLU A 452 -23.84 -21.40 22.77
N SER A 453 -25.17 -21.29 22.79
CA SER A 453 -26.09 -22.23 22.13
C SER A 453 -25.97 -22.23 20.60
N GLN A 454 -25.87 -21.06 19.96
CA GLN A 454 -25.73 -20.95 18.51
C GLN A 454 -24.27 -21.04 18.08
N GLU A 455 -24.00 -21.73 16.97
CA GLU A 455 -22.63 -21.80 16.43
C GLU A 455 -22.06 -20.42 16.10
N VAL A 456 -22.86 -19.50 15.57
CA VAL A 456 -22.39 -18.15 15.19
C VAL A 456 -21.80 -17.37 16.37
N GLN A 457 -22.28 -17.57 17.61
CA GLN A 457 -21.68 -16.96 18.80
C GLN A 457 -20.38 -17.69 19.21
N ARG A 458 -20.35 -19.03 19.14
CA ARG A 458 -19.11 -19.81 19.40
C ARG A 458 -18.01 -19.47 18.40
N SER A 459 -18.36 -19.30 17.12
CA SER A 459 -17.43 -18.92 16.05
C SER A 459 -16.88 -17.52 16.26
N ALA A 460 -17.72 -16.54 16.61
CA ALA A 460 -17.26 -15.19 16.93
C ALA A 460 -16.39 -15.14 18.19
N GLY A 461 -16.68 -15.95 19.21
CA GLY A 461 -15.80 -16.14 20.37
C GLY A 461 -14.43 -16.72 20.01
N ALA A 462 -14.40 -17.69 19.09
CA ALA A 462 -13.15 -18.25 18.58
C ALA A 462 -12.36 -17.23 17.75
N GLU A 463 -13.02 -16.38 16.95
CA GLU A 463 -12.37 -15.32 16.18
C GLU A 463 -11.78 -14.22 17.07
N VAL A 464 -12.45 -13.85 18.19
CA VAL A 464 -11.86 -12.96 19.20
C VAL A 464 -10.56 -13.55 19.75
N LEU A 465 -10.56 -14.82 20.16
CA LEU A 465 -9.37 -15.48 20.72
C LEU A 465 -8.25 -15.66 19.69
N GLY A 466 -8.57 -16.02 18.45
CA GLY A 466 -7.58 -16.15 17.37
C GLY A 466 -6.96 -14.80 16.99
N THR A 467 -7.78 -13.75 16.89
CA THR A 467 -7.31 -12.36 16.67
C THR A 467 -6.43 -11.89 17.84
N LEU A 468 -6.85 -12.14 19.08
CA LEU A 468 -6.08 -11.76 20.26
C LEU A 468 -4.76 -12.53 20.38
N TRP A 469 -4.72 -13.82 20.01
CA TRP A 469 -3.50 -14.60 19.90
C TRP A 469 -2.56 -14.04 18.83
N LYS A 470 -3.08 -13.57 17.69
CA LYS A 470 -2.28 -12.94 16.63
C LYS A 470 -1.62 -11.63 17.09
N ILE A 471 -2.28 -10.87 17.96
CA ILE A 471 -1.71 -9.66 18.59
C ILE A 471 -0.68 -10.05 19.67
N MET A 472 -0.99 -11.03 20.52
CA MET A 472 -0.29 -11.26 21.79
C MET A 472 0.81 -12.32 21.74
N GLY A 473 0.86 -13.15 20.69
CA GLY A 473 1.76 -14.30 20.60
C GLY A 473 1.58 -15.28 21.78
N ASP A 474 2.68 -15.87 22.24
CA ASP A 474 2.71 -16.89 23.30
C ASP A 474 2.09 -16.43 24.64
N ARG A 475 1.92 -15.12 24.83
CA ARG A 475 1.23 -14.53 25.99
C ARG A 475 -0.25 -14.95 26.08
N MET A 476 -0.83 -15.49 25.01
CA MET A 476 -2.17 -16.09 25.03
C MET A 476 -2.21 -17.57 25.45
N GLY A 477 -1.07 -18.28 25.51
CA GLY A 477 -1.03 -19.70 25.93
C GLY A 477 -1.78 -19.99 27.23
N PRO A 478 -1.54 -19.25 28.34
CA PRO A 478 -2.27 -19.43 29.60
C PRO A 478 -3.79 -19.27 29.50
N HIS A 479 -4.30 -18.56 28.49
CA HIS A 479 -5.73 -18.35 28.25
C HIS A 479 -6.37 -19.39 27.31
N LEU A 480 -5.56 -20.26 26.70
CA LEU A 480 -6.01 -21.32 25.78
C LEU A 480 -5.87 -22.73 26.36
N ASN A 481 -5.11 -22.91 27.44
CA ASN A 481 -4.83 -24.22 28.06
C ASN A 481 -6.09 -25.01 28.43
N ASP A 482 -7.05 -24.36 29.09
CA ASP A 482 -8.28 -24.98 29.62
C ASP A 482 -9.34 -25.31 28.55
N LEU A 483 -9.04 -25.08 27.27
CA LEU A 483 -9.92 -25.38 26.15
C LEU A 483 -9.66 -26.79 25.58
N ASP A 484 -10.70 -27.43 25.07
CA ASP A 484 -10.56 -28.68 24.32
C ASP A 484 -9.93 -28.47 22.93
N GLU A 485 -9.40 -29.55 22.36
CA GLU A 485 -8.68 -29.50 21.08
C GLU A 485 -9.55 -29.10 19.88
N ILE A 486 -10.88 -29.31 19.95
CA ILE A 486 -11.81 -28.87 18.89
C ILE A 486 -11.93 -27.34 18.91
N ARG A 487 -12.11 -26.75 20.11
CA ARG A 487 -12.09 -25.30 20.30
C ARG A 487 -10.73 -24.69 19.94
N LYS A 488 -9.61 -25.28 20.39
CA LYS A 488 -8.25 -24.82 20.04
C LYS A 488 -8.01 -24.83 18.53
N THR A 489 -8.44 -25.88 17.82
CA THR A 489 -8.32 -25.97 16.36
C THR A 489 -9.07 -24.81 15.68
N LYS A 490 -10.33 -24.58 16.02
CA LYS A 490 -11.13 -23.48 15.44
C LYS A 490 -10.61 -22.09 15.81
N ILE A 491 -9.95 -21.92 16.97
CA ILE A 491 -9.23 -20.70 17.34
C ILE A 491 -7.97 -20.52 16.48
N LYS A 492 -7.25 -21.60 16.17
CA LYS A 492 -6.04 -21.58 15.33
C LYS A 492 -6.35 -21.22 13.87
N GLU A 493 -7.46 -21.71 13.32
CA GLU A 493 -7.97 -21.31 11.99
C GLU A 493 -8.13 -19.77 11.90
N TYR A 494 -8.68 -19.15 12.95
CA TYR A 494 -8.79 -17.68 13.04
C TYR A 494 -7.48 -16.97 13.33
N PHE A 495 -6.55 -17.57 14.08
CA PHE A 495 -5.21 -17.02 14.27
C PHE A 495 -4.42 -16.97 12.95
N GLU A 496 -4.47 -18.05 12.16
CA GLU A 496 -3.80 -18.13 10.86
C GLU A 496 -4.34 -17.08 9.88
N THR A 497 -5.66 -16.92 9.82
CA THR A 497 -6.36 -15.97 8.93
C THR A 497 -6.49 -14.53 9.48
N ALA A 498 -6.08 -14.24 10.71
CA ALA A 498 -6.15 -12.90 11.26
C ALA A 498 -5.02 -11.98 10.76
N GLU A 499 -5.40 -10.85 10.18
CA GLU A 499 -4.56 -9.66 9.98
C GLU A 499 -4.82 -8.67 11.13
N VAL A 500 -3.77 -8.09 11.71
CA VAL A 500 -3.85 -7.20 12.88
C VAL A 500 -2.86 -6.05 12.78
N ARG A 501 -3.27 -4.83 13.16
CA ARG A 501 -2.45 -3.61 13.11
C ARG A 501 -1.53 -3.37 14.31
N ALA A 502 -1.63 -4.21 15.34
CA ALA A 502 -0.74 -4.16 16.49
C ALA A 502 -0.29 -5.56 16.87
N LYS A 503 0.96 -5.68 17.34
CA LYS A 503 1.49 -6.86 18.03
C LYS A 503 2.09 -6.43 19.36
N TYR A 504 2.08 -7.32 20.35
CA TYR A 504 2.60 -7.05 21.68
C TYR A 504 4.13 -7.00 21.65
N LYS A 505 4.69 -5.81 21.88
CA LYS A 505 6.12 -5.61 22.12
C LYS A 505 6.33 -5.36 23.63
N PRO A 506 7.34 -5.99 24.29
CA PRO A 506 7.60 -5.75 25.71
C PRO A 506 7.84 -4.27 26.00
N LYS A 507 6.98 -3.66 26.82
CA LYS A 507 7.11 -2.24 27.18
C LYS A 507 8.28 -2.07 28.15
N ALA A 508 9.40 -1.55 27.65
CA ALA A 508 10.55 -1.20 28.47
C ALA A 508 10.13 -0.30 29.65
N ALA A 509 10.63 -0.60 30.85
CA ALA A 509 10.31 0.19 32.03
C ALA A 509 10.82 1.63 31.86
N PRO A 510 10.08 2.65 32.34
CA PRO A 510 10.59 4.02 32.35
C PRO A 510 11.87 4.05 33.19
N PRO A 511 12.94 4.75 32.75
CA PRO A 511 14.20 4.77 33.47
C PRO A 511 13.98 5.32 34.89
N PRO A 512 14.63 4.74 35.92
CA PRO A 512 14.49 5.23 37.28
C PRO A 512 14.92 6.70 37.33
N LYS A 513 14.09 7.55 37.95
CA LYS A 513 14.43 8.98 38.14
C LYS A 513 15.81 9.06 38.78
N PRO A 514 16.75 9.87 38.23
CA PRO A 514 18.11 9.92 38.74
C PRO A 514 18.10 10.31 40.21
N ALA A 515 18.72 9.46 41.05
CA ALA A 515 18.84 9.73 42.47
C ALA A 515 19.72 10.98 42.67
N ALA A 516 19.23 11.94 43.47
CA ALA A 516 19.99 13.14 43.78
C ALA A 516 21.28 12.78 44.53
N ALA A 517 22.41 13.35 44.11
CA ALA A 517 23.71 13.08 44.71
C ALA A 517 23.75 13.48 46.21
N PRO A 518 24.48 12.75 47.07
CA PRO A 518 24.40 12.91 48.51
C PRO A 518 25.10 14.19 49.01
N ALA A 519 24.31 15.15 49.51
CA ALA A 519 24.83 16.37 50.14
C ALA A 519 25.43 16.09 51.54
N GLY A 520 26.69 16.48 51.74
CA GLY A 520 27.44 16.19 52.97
C GLY A 520 27.19 17.16 54.13
N LYS A 521 26.71 16.62 55.25
CA LYS A 521 26.98 17.05 56.65
C LYS A 521 26.77 18.54 57.07
N ARG A 522 25.53 18.85 57.52
CA ARG A 522 25.16 19.45 58.85
C ARG A 522 25.70 20.86 59.25
N PRO A 523 25.16 21.53 60.32
CA PRO A 523 23.99 21.22 61.15
C PRO A 523 22.91 22.33 61.31
N MET A 524 21.65 21.88 61.32
CA MET A 524 20.45 22.34 62.07
C MET A 524 20.43 23.64 62.91
N ALA A 525 19.37 24.44 62.72
CA ALA A 525 18.27 24.64 63.71
C ALA A 525 17.05 25.35 63.05
N GLY A 526 15.78 25.07 63.35
CA GLY A 526 15.21 23.89 64.03
C GLY A 526 13.87 24.13 64.75
N LYS A 527 12.71 23.85 64.11
CA LYS A 527 11.45 23.53 64.83
C LYS A 527 10.34 22.88 63.98
N ARG A 528 9.66 21.89 64.58
CA ARG A 528 8.28 21.40 64.32
C ARG A 528 7.35 22.03 65.39
N PRO A 529 6.00 21.91 65.31
CA PRO A 529 5.13 21.41 64.23
C PRO A 529 3.98 22.41 63.87
N ALA A 530 3.03 21.97 63.03
CA ALA A 530 1.75 22.65 62.73
C ALA A 530 0.77 22.66 63.94
N PRO A 531 -0.37 23.39 63.89
CA PRO A 531 -1.56 22.89 63.17
C PRO A 531 -2.56 23.93 62.58
N GLY A 532 -3.36 23.47 61.60
CA GLY A 532 -4.80 23.78 61.47
C GLY A 532 -5.24 25.14 60.88
N GLY A 533 -6.34 25.13 60.10
CA GLY A 533 -7.00 26.35 59.61
C GLY A 533 -7.96 26.10 58.44
N VAL A 534 -9.25 25.85 58.71
CA VAL A 534 -10.29 25.62 57.69
C VAL A 534 -11.15 26.87 57.49
N LYS A 535 -11.39 27.31 56.24
CA LYS A 535 -12.71 27.75 55.71
C LYS A 535 -12.72 28.26 54.26
N LYS A 536 -13.85 27.98 53.60
CA LYS A 536 -14.42 28.58 52.35
C LYS A 536 -15.43 29.69 52.80
N PRO A 537 -16.15 30.47 51.95
CA PRO A 537 -16.14 30.57 50.47
C PRO A 537 -16.37 32.00 49.85
N SER A 538 -16.36 32.08 48.51
CA SER A 538 -17.09 33.06 47.66
C SER A 538 -16.64 34.58 47.72
N PRO A 539 -17.37 35.60 47.18
CA PRO A 539 -16.78 36.46 46.12
C PRO A 539 -16.99 38.00 46.26
N ALA A 540 -16.36 38.81 45.40
CA ALA A 540 -16.81 40.16 44.97
C ALA A 540 -15.88 40.73 43.87
N ALA A 541 -16.25 41.87 43.26
CA ALA A 541 -15.47 42.56 42.22
C ALA A 541 -15.13 44.01 42.62
N ALA A 542 -13.98 44.51 42.16
CA ALA A 542 -13.68 45.95 42.05
C ALA A 542 -12.44 46.23 41.17
N ALA A 543 -12.43 47.42 40.56
CA ALA A 543 -11.28 48.22 40.10
C ALA A 543 -11.57 49.68 40.56
N PRO A 544 -10.70 50.71 40.43
CA PRO A 544 -9.35 50.83 39.83
C PRO A 544 -8.35 51.31 40.94
N PRO A 545 -7.38 52.26 40.80
CA PRO A 545 -6.65 52.85 39.65
C PRO A 545 -5.10 52.84 39.80
N PRO A 546 -4.36 53.51 38.88
CA PRO A 546 -3.27 54.40 39.32
C PRO A 546 -3.06 55.68 38.46
N VAL A 547 -2.95 56.84 39.12
CA VAL A 547 -2.47 58.18 38.65
C VAL A 547 -1.93 58.87 39.93
N GLU A 548 -0.88 59.70 40.02
CA GLU A 548 -0.44 60.99 39.40
C GLU A 548 1.08 61.18 39.70
N GLU A 549 1.91 62.11 39.19
CA GLU A 549 1.88 63.26 38.25
C GLU A 549 3.38 63.58 37.87
N PRO A 550 3.80 64.70 37.22
CA PRO A 550 3.18 65.61 36.21
C PRO A 550 4.07 65.66 34.92
N THR A 551 3.97 66.55 33.90
CA THR A 551 3.25 67.83 33.67
C THR A 551 2.92 68.00 32.16
N ALA A 552 2.03 68.93 31.82
CA ALA A 552 1.48 69.17 30.45
C ALA A 552 2.18 70.37 29.71
N PRO A 553 1.61 71.19 28.77
CA PRO A 553 0.23 71.26 28.22
C PRO A 553 -0.03 71.58 26.70
N LEU A 554 -1.16 71.06 26.17
CA LEU A 554 -2.18 71.70 25.28
C LEU A 554 -1.83 72.11 23.81
N ALA A 555 -2.75 72.21 22.80
CA ALA A 555 -4.16 71.78 22.56
C ALA A 555 -4.67 72.28 21.15
N PRO A 556 -5.93 72.07 20.68
CA PRO A 556 -6.86 70.90 20.66
C PRO A 556 -7.40 70.64 19.19
N LYS A 557 -8.66 70.36 18.74
CA LYS A 557 -10.04 70.08 19.24
C LYS A 557 -10.96 69.49 18.10
N LEU A 558 -11.81 68.48 18.38
CA LEU A 558 -13.11 68.09 17.71
C LEU A 558 -13.14 67.64 16.20
N THR A 559 -14.17 66.97 15.61
CA THR A 559 -15.13 65.87 15.98
C THR A 559 -15.89 65.30 14.74
N SER A 560 -16.37 64.04 14.82
CA SER A 560 -17.59 63.47 14.16
C SER A 560 -17.49 62.81 12.75
N ARG A 561 -18.66 62.40 12.18
CA ARG A 561 -18.89 61.20 11.33
C ARG A 561 -19.42 61.55 9.88
N PRO A 562 -20.06 60.64 9.10
CA PRO A 562 -19.62 60.19 7.77
C PRO A 562 -20.28 60.90 6.56
N GLY A 563 -19.73 60.69 5.35
CA GLY A 563 -20.34 61.14 4.07
C GLY A 563 -19.72 60.44 2.85
N ALA A 564 -20.33 60.60 1.66
CA ALA A 564 -19.95 59.89 0.42
C ALA A 564 -20.10 60.76 -0.86
N SER A 565 -19.51 60.26 -1.96
CA SER A 565 -19.82 60.57 -3.37
C SER A 565 -19.31 61.88 -4.05
N LYS A 566 -18.46 61.68 -5.07
CA LYS A 566 -18.51 62.26 -6.44
C LYS A 566 -18.71 63.79 -6.66
N LEU A 567 -17.64 64.46 -7.16
CA LEU A 567 -17.48 65.14 -8.47
C LEU A 567 -16.06 65.76 -8.50
N ALA A 568 -15.24 65.67 -9.57
CA ALA A 568 -15.19 66.48 -10.80
C ALA A 568 -15.07 68.01 -10.54
N ALA A 569 -14.13 68.79 -11.11
CA ALA A 569 -13.03 68.53 -12.05
C ALA A 569 -11.97 69.69 -11.98
N PRO A 570 -11.21 70.06 -13.04
CA PRO A 570 -9.96 69.41 -13.49
C PRO A 570 -8.73 70.36 -13.56
N LYS A 571 -7.51 69.79 -13.64
CA LYS A 571 -6.43 70.12 -14.62
C LYS A 571 -5.03 69.62 -14.18
N SER A 572 -4.56 68.50 -14.76
CA SER A 572 -3.20 68.31 -15.28
C SER A 572 -2.94 66.83 -15.56
N GLY A 573 -2.65 66.47 -16.82
CA GLY A 573 -2.19 65.11 -17.13
C GLY A 573 -2.40 64.72 -18.59
N LEU A 574 -1.43 63.98 -19.12
CA LEU A 574 -1.55 63.04 -20.25
C LEU A 574 -0.30 62.14 -20.21
N ALA A 575 -0.43 60.90 -20.70
CA ALA A 575 0.60 59.87 -20.58
C ALA A 575 0.76 59.09 -21.90
N ALA A 576 1.90 58.38 -22.01
CA ALA A 576 2.39 57.71 -23.23
C ALA A 576 2.72 58.68 -24.39
N PRO A 577 3.48 58.22 -25.39
CA PRO A 577 2.78 57.71 -26.57
C PRO A 577 3.40 56.48 -27.24
N SER A 578 2.57 55.81 -28.06
CA SER A 578 3.02 55.10 -29.26
C SER A 578 2.31 55.74 -30.46
N ARG A 579 3.03 56.10 -31.54
CA ARG A 579 2.60 56.09 -32.97
C ARG A 579 3.47 56.98 -33.89
N LEU A 580 4.04 56.34 -34.92
CA LEU A 580 3.85 56.62 -36.36
C LEU A 580 4.07 58.05 -36.96
N GLY A 581 5.08 58.17 -37.85
CA GLY A 581 4.99 58.95 -39.11
C GLY A 581 5.99 60.13 -39.30
N GLY A 582 6.77 60.13 -40.41
CA GLY A 582 7.63 61.28 -40.77
C GLY A 582 8.71 61.10 -41.86
N LEU A 583 8.31 61.07 -43.14
CA LEU A 583 9.03 61.41 -44.41
C LEU A 583 10.57 61.25 -44.67
N LYS A 584 10.84 60.81 -45.91
CA LYS A 584 12.03 60.99 -46.80
C LYS A 584 13.25 60.04 -46.68
N LYS A 585 14.01 60.01 -47.81
CA LYS A 585 14.96 58.96 -48.31
C LYS A 585 16.11 59.67 -49.08
N PRO A 586 17.27 59.05 -49.40
CA PRO A 586 17.43 57.89 -50.32
C PRO A 586 18.25 56.72 -49.69
N GLY A 587 18.03 55.43 -49.98
CA GLY A 587 18.31 54.66 -51.22
C GLY A 587 19.38 53.58 -50.89
N THR A 588 19.49 52.34 -51.39
CA THR A 588 18.78 51.42 -52.35
C THR A 588 19.35 49.99 -52.07
N GLY A 589 18.84 48.81 -52.49
CA GLY A 589 17.70 48.39 -53.32
C GLY A 589 16.45 47.95 -52.51
N ILE A 590 15.60 46.96 -52.85
CA ILE A 590 15.48 45.92 -53.92
C ILE A 590 16.08 44.53 -53.60
N ALA A 591 15.32 43.41 -53.48
CA ALA A 591 13.85 43.24 -53.36
C ALA A 591 13.44 41.85 -52.77
N GLY A 592 12.23 41.78 -52.16
CA GLY A 592 11.40 40.56 -52.03
C GLY A 592 10.38 40.45 -53.19
N PRO A 593 9.22 39.74 -53.10
CA PRO A 593 8.40 39.37 -51.92
C PRO A 593 8.08 37.83 -51.86
N SER A 594 7.27 37.21 -50.98
CA SER A 594 5.98 37.52 -50.30
C SER A 594 4.75 37.59 -51.25
N ALA A 595 3.54 37.10 -50.95
CA ALA A 595 2.99 36.16 -49.94
C ALA A 595 1.53 35.78 -50.36
N GLY A 596 0.86 34.80 -49.73
CA GLY A 596 -0.64 34.72 -49.77
C GLY A 596 -1.35 33.35 -49.85
N THR A 597 -2.04 33.00 -48.77
CA THR A 597 -3.41 32.40 -48.65
C THR A 597 -4.05 31.44 -49.69
N ALA A 598 -4.74 30.42 -49.13
CA ALA A 598 -5.93 29.70 -49.64
C ALA A 598 -5.74 28.52 -50.63
N SER A 599 -6.77 27.65 -50.71
CA SER A 599 -6.80 26.38 -51.45
C SER A 599 -8.15 26.17 -52.16
N PRO A 600 -8.15 25.51 -53.33
CA PRO A 600 -9.01 24.33 -53.53
C PRO A 600 -8.26 23.14 -54.22
N ARG A 601 -8.98 22.15 -54.78
CA ARG A 601 -8.48 20.78 -55.11
C ARG A 601 -8.53 20.39 -56.61
N ARG A 602 -7.47 19.68 -57.08
CA ARG A 602 -7.44 18.65 -58.15
C ARG A 602 -7.83 19.07 -59.60
N PRO A 603 -7.60 18.25 -60.67
CA PRO A 603 -7.12 16.84 -60.71
C PRO A 603 -5.91 16.47 -61.63
N VAL A 604 -5.11 15.51 -61.14
CA VAL A 604 -4.64 14.25 -61.79
C VAL A 604 -4.08 14.23 -63.23
N VAL A 605 -2.79 13.87 -63.35
CA VAL A 605 -2.23 12.78 -64.20
C VAL A 605 -1.22 11.97 -63.33
N SER A 606 -0.78 10.78 -63.75
CA SER A 606 -0.30 9.62 -62.94
C SER A 606 0.69 8.71 -63.72
N PRO A 607 1.36 7.66 -63.16
CA PRO A 607 1.78 7.32 -61.78
C PRO A 607 3.28 6.81 -61.66
N PRO A 608 3.73 5.65 -61.04
CA PRO A 608 4.90 5.64 -60.11
C PRO A 608 6.01 4.56 -60.40
N PRO A 609 6.97 4.29 -59.48
CA PRO A 609 6.84 3.10 -58.59
C PRO A 609 7.41 3.25 -57.13
N GLU A 610 7.38 2.15 -56.37
CA GLU A 610 7.68 1.94 -54.92
C GLU A 610 9.17 1.60 -54.59
N GLU A 611 9.75 2.00 -53.44
CA GLU A 611 9.92 1.32 -52.10
C GLU A 611 11.13 0.35 -51.95
N ALA A 612 11.96 0.52 -50.89
CA ALA A 612 12.87 -0.49 -50.32
C ALA A 612 13.45 -0.09 -48.92
N ALA A 613 14.06 -1.03 -48.19
CA ALA A 613 14.55 -0.92 -46.79
C ALA A 613 16.02 -1.43 -46.60
N PRO A 614 16.64 -1.40 -45.39
CA PRO A 614 18.11 -1.52 -45.23
C PRO A 614 18.68 -2.95 -44.92
N PRO A 615 20.01 -3.18 -45.08
CA PRO A 615 20.69 -4.46 -44.84
C PRO A 615 21.36 -4.61 -43.43
N PRO A 616 21.84 -5.82 -43.03
CA PRO A 616 22.11 -6.19 -41.62
C PRO A 616 23.59 -6.53 -41.24
N GLN A 617 23.78 -7.05 -40.00
CA GLN A 617 25.06 -7.47 -39.39
C GLN A 617 25.65 -8.79 -39.94
N PRO A 618 26.98 -9.03 -39.79
CA PRO A 618 27.62 -10.32 -40.02
C PRO A 618 27.92 -11.14 -38.73
N LYS A 619 27.86 -12.48 -38.84
CA LYS A 619 28.49 -13.48 -37.96
C LYS A 619 28.88 -14.70 -38.80
N PHE A 620 30.09 -15.25 -38.67
CA PHE A 620 30.43 -16.60 -39.18
C PHE A 620 31.69 -17.20 -38.54
N ALA A 621 31.73 -18.54 -38.50
CA ALA A 621 32.84 -19.45 -38.20
C ALA A 621 32.43 -20.88 -38.69
N PRO A 622 33.25 -21.96 -38.65
CA PRO A 622 34.67 -22.10 -38.28
C PRO A 622 35.54 -22.99 -39.23
N GLY A 623 36.85 -23.15 -38.95
CA GLY A 623 37.57 -24.44 -39.11
C GLY A 623 38.81 -24.56 -40.04
N ARG A 624 39.94 -25.08 -39.47
CA ARG A 624 41.19 -25.66 -40.09
C ARG A 624 41.98 -24.82 -41.14
N GLY A 625 43.30 -24.94 -41.31
CA GLY A 625 44.34 -25.64 -40.52
C GLY A 625 45.65 -25.93 -41.30
N LEU A 626 46.80 -26.01 -40.59
CA LEU A 626 48.13 -26.55 -40.97
C LEU A 626 49.12 -25.76 -41.88
N ALA A 627 50.33 -25.54 -41.30
CA ALA A 627 51.70 -25.67 -41.82
C ALA A 627 52.15 -25.06 -43.18
N GLY A 628 53.28 -24.31 -43.16
CA GLY A 628 54.07 -23.99 -44.36
C GLY A 628 55.22 -22.98 -44.14
N ARG A 629 56.48 -23.46 -44.17
CA ARG A 629 57.71 -22.64 -44.37
C ARG A 629 58.19 -22.92 -45.82
N PRO A 630 58.91 -22.01 -46.52
CA PRO A 630 60.36 -21.94 -46.31
C PRO A 630 61.04 -20.55 -46.57
N LEU A 631 62.37 -20.62 -46.61
CA LEU A 631 63.42 -19.60 -46.62
C LEU A 631 63.39 -18.51 -47.72
N GLY A 632 63.99 -17.36 -47.38
CA GLY A 632 64.64 -16.40 -48.28
C GLY A 632 65.78 -15.65 -47.56
N LYS A 633 66.95 -15.50 -48.19
CA LYS A 633 68.20 -14.87 -47.67
C LYS A 633 69.08 -14.49 -48.90
N PRO A 634 70.15 -13.68 -48.79
CA PRO A 634 70.48 -12.62 -47.81
C PRO A 634 70.88 -11.28 -48.49
N GLN A 635 71.09 -10.21 -47.72
CA GLN A 635 72.14 -9.21 -48.04
C GLN A 635 72.75 -8.66 -46.73
N ALA A 636 73.93 -8.04 -46.82
CA ALA A 636 74.92 -8.00 -45.74
C ALA A 636 74.97 -6.72 -44.88
N GLU A 637 75.72 -6.81 -43.78
CA GLU A 637 76.01 -5.77 -42.79
C GLU A 637 76.88 -4.62 -43.34
N PRO A 638 76.99 -3.51 -42.59
CA PRO A 638 78.28 -3.19 -42.00
C PRO A 638 78.29 -3.32 -40.47
N ALA A 639 79.44 -3.72 -39.93
CA ALA A 639 79.64 -4.03 -38.51
C ALA A 639 80.14 -2.80 -37.70
N PRO A 640 80.59 -2.92 -36.43
CA PRO A 640 79.69 -2.62 -35.31
C PRO A 640 80.16 -1.46 -34.42
N ILE A 641 79.22 -0.74 -33.82
CA ILE A 641 79.49 0.18 -32.71
C ILE A 641 79.33 -0.60 -31.40
N ALA A 642 80.31 -0.49 -30.50
CA ALA A 642 80.36 -1.27 -29.26
C ALA A 642 79.20 -0.92 -28.31
N VAL A 643 78.46 -1.95 -27.88
CA VAL A 643 77.39 -1.81 -26.89
C VAL A 643 77.99 -1.87 -25.48
N PRO A 644 77.70 -0.91 -24.58
CA PRO A 644 77.94 -1.11 -23.15
C PRO A 644 77.09 -2.28 -22.66
N GLN A 645 77.69 -3.25 -21.97
CA GLN A 645 76.92 -4.35 -21.36
C GLN A 645 76.07 -3.79 -20.22
N ALA A 646 74.74 -3.81 -20.39
CA ALA A 646 73.82 -3.59 -19.29
C ALA A 646 73.93 -4.77 -18.28
N PRO A 647 73.99 -4.52 -16.97
CA PRO A 647 74.15 -5.58 -15.97
C PRO A 647 72.91 -6.49 -15.93
N SER A 648 73.07 -7.73 -16.39
CA SER A 648 71.97 -8.71 -16.46
C SER A 648 71.71 -9.36 -15.10
N GLY A 649 70.91 -8.72 -14.25
CA GLY A 649 70.49 -9.30 -12.98
C GLY A 649 69.40 -8.52 -12.27
N LEU A 650 68.15 -8.97 -12.41
CA LEU A 650 67.06 -8.57 -11.51
C LEU A 650 67.46 -8.83 -10.05
N GLY A 651 67.32 -7.83 -9.20
CA GLY A 651 67.62 -7.90 -7.77
C GLY A 651 66.78 -8.96 -7.05
N LEU A 652 67.20 -9.37 -5.86
CA LEU A 652 66.43 -10.31 -5.04
C LEU A 652 65.02 -9.78 -4.71
N VAL A 653 64.88 -8.46 -4.53
CA VAL A 653 63.59 -7.78 -4.31
C VAL A 653 62.72 -7.83 -5.58
N GLU A 654 63.24 -7.41 -6.73
CA GLU A 654 62.52 -7.42 -8.01
C GLU A 654 62.09 -8.83 -8.44
N ARG A 655 62.88 -9.86 -8.08
CA ARG A 655 62.51 -11.27 -8.28
C ARG A 655 61.41 -11.73 -7.33
N ALA A 656 61.43 -11.29 -6.07
CA ALA A 656 60.36 -11.60 -5.12
C ALA A 656 59.03 -10.94 -5.53
N GLU A 657 59.07 -9.66 -5.92
CA GLU A 657 57.92 -8.91 -6.43
C GLU A 657 57.34 -9.55 -7.71
N LEU A 658 58.20 -9.99 -8.65
CA LEU A 658 57.74 -10.73 -9.83
C LEU A 658 57.11 -12.09 -9.50
N GLU A 659 57.54 -12.77 -8.43
CA GLU A 659 56.96 -14.03 -7.99
C GLU A 659 55.62 -13.82 -7.26
N GLU A 660 55.51 -12.77 -6.45
CA GLU A 660 54.27 -12.32 -5.80
C GLU A 660 53.22 -11.89 -6.83
N LEU A 661 53.61 -11.08 -7.82
CA LEU A 661 52.74 -10.68 -8.94
C LEU A 661 52.28 -11.88 -9.79
N ARG A 662 53.11 -12.93 -9.93
CA ARG A 662 52.69 -14.20 -10.58
C ARG A 662 51.66 -14.94 -9.73
N ALA A 663 51.90 -15.08 -8.43
CA ALA A 663 50.96 -15.73 -7.51
C ALA A 663 49.61 -14.99 -7.46
N GLU A 664 49.62 -13.65 -7.44
CA GLU A 664 48.41 -12.82 -7.49
C GLU A 664 47.68 -12.96 -8.84
N VAL A 665 48.40 -12.99 -9.97
CA VAL A 665 47.79 -13.28 -11.29
C VAL A 665 47.18 -14.69 -11.35
N GLU A 666 47.77 -15.70 -10.69
CA GLU A 666 47.17 -17.03 -10.61
C GLU A 666 45.94 -17.06 -9.68
N ARG A 667 45.98 -16.34 -8.55
CA ARG A 667 44.85 -16.16 -7.62
C ARG A 667 43.66 -15.50 -8.32
N LEU A 668 43.91 -14.40 -9.03
CA LEU A 668 42.90 -13.68 -9.82
C LEU A 668 42.36 -14.53 -10.99
N ARG A 669 43.19 -15.38 -11.60
CA ARG A 669 42.73 -16.36 -12.61
C ARG A 669 41.77 -17.38 -12.01
N ARG A 670 42.09 -17.98 -10.85
CA ARG A 670 41.18 -18.90 -10.15
C ARG A 670 39.85 -18.22 -9.80
N GLN A 671 39.86 -17.02 -9.23
CA GLN A 671 38.63 -16.28 -8.90
C GLN A 671 37.79 -15.95 -10.16
N ASN A 672 38.44 -15.63 -11.29
CA ASN A 672 37.72 -15.35 -12.55
C ASN A 672 37.15 -16.64 -13.20
N GLU A 673 37.70 -17.80 -12.89
CA GLU A 673 37.20 -19.11 -13.33
C GLU A 673 36.05 -19.62 -12.43
N GLU A 674 36.18 -19.45 -11.12
CA GLU A 674 35.13 -19.68 -10.11
C GLU A 674 33.87 -18.85 -10.41
N VAL A 675 34.02 -17.54 -10.65
CA VAL A 675 32.92 -16.65 -11.07
C VAL A 675 32.26 -17.08 -12.39
N ARG A 676 32.98 -17.75 -13.30
CA ARG A 676 32.38 -18.32 -14.53
C ARG A 676 31.62 -19.61 -14.26
N ALA A 677 32.12 -20.46 -13.37
CA ALA A 677 31.42 -21.66 -12.92
C ALA A 677 30.09 -21.29 -12.25
N ASP A 678 30.13 -20.36 -11.29
CA ASP A 678 28.91 -19.87 -10.62
C ASP A 678 27.95 -19.15 -11.57
N ARG A 679 28.45 -18.31 -12.50
CA ARG A 679 27.57 -17.71 -13.52
C ARG A 679 26.87 -18.78 -14.37
N THR A 680 27.55 -19.88 -14.66
CA THR A 680 26.99 -21.00 -15.44
C THR A 680 25.94 -21.77 -14.62
N LYS A 681 26.22 -22.05 -13.35
CA LYS A 681 25.31 -22.70 -12.39
C LYS A 681 24.05 -21.88 -12.09
N LEU A 682 24.20 -20.56 -11.89
CA LEU A 682 23.06 -19.64 -11.77
C LEU A 682 22.25 -19.59 -13.06
N THR A 683 22.92 -19.67 -14.23
CA THR A 683 22.24 -19.71 -15.53
C THR A 683 21.44 -21.01 -15.70
N SER A 684 21.95 -22.18 -15.27
CA SER A 684 21.16 -23.42 -15.33
C SER A 684 19.97 -23.39 -14.37
N GLN A 685 20.15 -22.89 -13.14
CA GLN A 685 19.06 -22.69 -12.18
C GLN A 685 17.96 -21.75 -12.71
N ILE A 686 18.32 -20.69 -13.45
CA ILE A 686 17.35 -19.82 -14.12
C ILE A 686 16.52 -20.58 -15.16
N HIS A 687 17.13 -21.47 -15.94
CA HIS A 687 16.39 -22.29 -16.91
C HIS A 687 15.49 -23.35 -16.23
N GLU A 688 15.96 -23.96 -15.13
CA GLU A 688 15.17 -24.90 -14.33
C GLU A 688 13.92 -24.21 -13.72
N LEU A 689 14.10 -23.01 -13.16
CA LEU A 689 13.00 -22.19 -12.62
C LEU A 689 12.04 -21.71 -13.73
N GLN A 690 12.54 -21.36 -14.92
CA GLN A 690 11.70 -21.02 -16.07
C GLN A 690 10.85 -22.22 -16.53
N ASN A 691 11.43 -23.42 -16.60
CA ASN A 691 10.71 -24.65 -16.94
C ASN A 691 9.66 -25.02 -15.87
N SER A 692 10.01 -24.88 -14.59
CA SER A 692 9.07 -25.10 -13.48
C SER A 692 7.89 -24.12 -13.50
N ASN A 693 8.15 -22.84 -13.79
CA ASN A 693 7.10 -21.83 -13.91
C ASN A 693 6.18 -22.09 -15.13
N ALA A 694 6.75 -22.50 -16.27
CA ALA A 694 5.96 -22.93 -17.44
C ALA A 694 5.02 -24.11 -17.11
N GLN A 695 5.53 -25.12 -16.39
CA GLN A 695 4.73 -26.27 -15.94
C GLN A 695 3.58 -25.84 -15.01
N LEU A 696 3.85 -24.95 -14.04
CA LEU A 696 2.82 -24.41 -13.14
C LEU A 696 1.72 -23.62 -13.89
N ILE A 697 2.09 -22.89 -14.95
CA ILE A 697 1.13 -22.17 -15.81
C ILE A 697 0.23 -23.16 -16.58
N GLU A 698 0.79 -24.25 -17.10
CA GLU A 698 0.00 -25.31 -17.77
C GLU A 698 -0.94 -26.04 -16.81
N ASP A 699 -0.46 -26.40 -15.62
CA ASP A 699 -1.24 -27.12 -14.62
C ASP A 699 -2.36 -26.22 -14.05
N HIS A 700 -2.07 -24.94 -13.75
CA HIS A 700 -3.11 -23.96 -13.39
C HIS A 700 -4.16 -23.79 -14.50
N THR A 701 -3.73 -23.74 -15.76
CA THR A 701 -4.66 -23.66 -16.91
C THR A 701 -5.57 -24.89 -16.99
N ARG A 702 -5.03 -26.10 -16.73
CA ARG A 702 -5.79 -27.35 -16.67
C ARG A 702 -6.82 -27.32 -15.54
N ASP A 703 -6.45 -26.83 -14.36
CA ASP A 703 -7.35 -26.73 -13.22
C ASP A 703 -8.44 -25.67 -13.40
N VAL A 704 -8.15 -24.51 -14.00
CA VAL A 704 -9.18 -23.51 -14.35
C VAL A 704 -10.21 -24.07 -15.34
N LEU A 705 -9.79 -24.92 -16.29
CA LEU A 705 -10.71 -25.63 -17.19
C LEU A 705 -11.51 -26.71 -16.44
N SER A 706 -10.88 -27.45 -15.53
CA SER A 706 -11.52 -28.44 -14.64
C SER A 706 -12.59 -27.82 -13.74
N ILE A 707 -12.33 -26.62 -13.19
CA ILE A 707 -13.28 -25.83 -12.40
C ILE A 707 -14.47 -25.42 -13.26
N LYS A 708 -14.24 -24.77 -14.42
CA LYS A 708 -15.32 -24.35 -15.34
C LYS A 708 -16.21 -25.51 -15.81
N ALA A 709 -15.63 -26.69 -16.04
CA ALA A 709 -16.39 -27.90 -16.35
C ALA A 709 -17.32 -28.32 -15.19
N LYS A 710 -16.82 -28.32 -13.95
CA LYS A 710 -17.60 -28.63 -12.73
C LYS A 710 -18.67 -27.57 -12.43
N GLU A 711 -18.36 -26.29 -12.60
CA GLU A 711 -19.35 -25.20 -12.50
C GLU A 711 -20.50 -25.41 -13.50
N THR A 712 -20.18 -25.76 -14.75
CA THR A 712 -21.20 -26.04 -15.78
C THR A 712 -22.04 -27.28 -15.44
N GLN A 713 -21.46 -28.31 -14.82
CA GLN A 713 -22.22 -29.46 -14.31
C GLN A 713 -23.14 -29.06 -13.14
N LEU A 714 -22.64 -28.24 -12.20
CA LEU A 714 -23.37 -27.76 -11.03
C LEU A 714 -24.54 -26.83 -11.41
N VAL A 715 -24.39 -26.02 -12.46
CA VAL A 715 -25.49 -25.22 -13.03
C VAL A 715 -26.60 -26.11 -13.60
N ARG A 716 -26.26 -27.19 -14.32
CA ARG A 716 -27.27 -28.16 -14.80
C ARG A 716 -27.99 -28.83 -13.62
N ALA A 717 -27.25 -29.38 -12.66
CA ALA A 717 -27.82 -30.04 -11.49
C ALA A 717 -28.75 -29.12 -10.65
N ARG A 718 -28.47 -27.80 -10.60
CA ARG A 718 -29.39 -26.81 -10.00
C ARG A 718 -30.68 -26.63 -10.82
N SER A 719 -30.57 -26.57 -12.14
CA SER A 719 -31.74 -26.50 -13.04
C SER A 719 -32.62 -27.74 -12.93
N ASP A 720 -32.01 -28.93 -12.87
CA ASP A 720 -32.72 -30.21 -12.73
C ASP A 720 -33.41 -30.32 -11.36
N TYR A 721 -32.75 -29.82 -10.29
CA TYR A 721 -33.33 -29.71 -8.95
C TYR A 721 -34.54 -28.75 -8.92
N GLU A 722 -34.45 -27.59 -9.58
CA GLU A 722 -35.55 -26.62 -9.64
C GLU A 722 -36.76 -27.19 -10.41
N ALA A 723 -36.53 -27.90 -11.52
CA ALA A 723 -37.58 -28.61 -12.25
C ALA A 723 -38.25 -29.71 -11.40
N ALA A 724 -37.48 -30.41 -10.56
CA ALA A 724 -38.00 -31.38 -9.61
C ALA A 724 -38.84 -30.72 -8.49
N GLU A 725 -38.41 -29.58 -7.92
CA GLU A 725 -39.21 -28.81 -6.95
C GLU A 725 -40.52 -28.31 -7.57
N GLN A 726 -40.50 -27.80 -8.80
CA GLN A 726 -41.72 -27.37 -9.51
C GLN A 726 -42.70 -28.55 -9.71
N THR A 727 -42.18 -29.73 -10.06
CA THR A 727 -42.97 -30.96 -10.20
C THR A 727 -43.61 -31.37 -8.87
N ILE A 728 -42.84 -31.35 -7.78
CA ILE A 728 -43.34 -31.64 -6.42
C ILE A 728 -44.39 -30.62 -5.97
N GLN A 729 -44.23 -29.32 -6.29
CA GLN A 729 -45.23 -28.30 -5.99
C GLN A 729 -46.55 -28.54 -6.75
N ASN A 730 -46.49 -28.97 -8.01
CA ASN A 730 -47.68 -29.30 -8.79
C ASN A 730 -48.38 -30.55 -8.23
N GLN A 731 -47.63 -31.62 -7.93
CA GLN A 731 -48.17 -32.82 -7.28
C GLN A 731 -48.81 -32.52 -5.93
N ARG A 732 -48.24 -31.62 -5.11
CA ARG A 732 -48.86 -31.18 -3.84
C ARG A 732 -50.19 -30.45 -4.06
N ARG A 733 -50.28 -29.56 -5.07
CA ARG A 733 -51.54 -28.89 -5.45
C ARG A 733 -52.61 -29.89 -5.91
N GLU A 734 -52.21 -30.90 -6.68
CA GLU A 734 -53.07 -32.00 -7.13
C GLU A 734 -53.59 -32.82 -5.93
N VAL A 735 -52.71 -33.24 -5.03
CA VAL A 735 -53.08 -33.96 -3.79
C VAL A 735 -54.04 -33.14 -2.93
N ASP A 736 -53.82 -31.84 -2.77
CA ASP A 736 -54.74 -30.98 -2.00
C ASP A 736 -56.07 -30.76 -2.75
N ARG A 737 -56.09 -30.78 -4.09
CA ARG A 737 -57.33 -30.77 -4.87
C ARG A 737 -58.12 -32.05 -4.65
N LEU A 738 -57.47 -33.21 -4.78
CA LEU A 738 -58.07 -34.53 -4.55
C LEU A 738 -58.58 -34.69 -3.12
N LYS A 739 -57.83 -34.21 -2.11
CA LYS A 739 -58.29 -34.16 -0.71
C LYS A 739 -59.56 -33.32 -0.54
N ARG A 740 -59.64 -32.14 -1.17
CA ARG A 740 -60.86 -31.29 -1.11
C ARG A 740 -62.05 -31.96 -1.79
N GLU A 741 -61.83 -32.67 -2.90
CA GLU A 741 -62.89 -33.37 -3.62
C GLU A 741 -63.39 -34.61 -2.84
N LEU A 742 -62.47 -35.41 -2.30
CA LEU A 742 -62.79 -36.51 -1.38
C LEU A 742 -63.56 -35.99 -0.13
N SER A 743 -63.14 -34.86 0.44
CA SER A 743 -63.84 -34.22 1.57
C SER A 743 -65.25 -33.75 1.21
N ARG A 744 -65.50 -33.39 -0.06
CA ARG A 744 -66.83 -33.04 -0.57
C ARG A 744 -67.70 -34.28 -0.75
N GLN A 745 -67.14 -35.35 -1.33
CA GLN A 745 -67.85 -36.63 -1.51
C GLN A 745 -68.25 -37.24 -0.16
N VAL A 746 -67.33 -37.32 0.82
CA VAL A 746 -67.63 -37.83 2.17
C VAL A 746 -68.69 -36.99 2.88
N ARG A 747 -68.71 -35.67 2.68
CA ARG A 747 -69.77 -34.79 3.21
C ARG A 747 -71.11 -34.98 2.50
N ALA A 748 -71.11 -35.40 1.24
CA ALA A 748 -72.34 -35.67 0.47
C ALA A 748 -72.96 -37.04 0.77
N THR A 749 -72.21 -37.97 1.37
CA THR A 749 -72.67 -39.35 1.67
C THR A 749 -72.92 -39.62 3.16
N SER A 750 -72.83 -38.61 4.03
CA SER A 750 -73.04 -38.74 5.47
C SER A 750 -74.39 -38.15 5.92
N PRO A 751 -75.22 -38.88 6.70
CA PRO A 751 -76.48 -38.34 7.25
C PRO A 751 -76.22 -37.29 8.36
N PRO A 752 -77.21 -36.43 8.68
CA PRO A 752 -77.08 -35.43 9.74
C PRO A 752 -77.04 -36.06 11.15
N PRO A 753 -76.36 -35.45 12.12
CA PRO A 753 -76.28 -35.96 13.49
C PRO A 753 -77.56 -35.66 14.28
N THR A 754 -78.01 -36.64 15.07
CA THR A 754 -78.99 -36.45 16.15
C THR A 754 -78.29 -36.31 17.48
N ASP A 755 -78.73 -35.38 18.32
CA ASP A 755 -78.33 -35.33 19.73
C ASP A 755 -78.70 -36.62 20.45
N LEU A 756 -77.78 -37.15 21.25
CA LEU A 756 -78.06 -38.13 22.30
C LEU A 756 -77.05 -37.98 23.44
N HIS A 757 -77.47 -38.33 24.65
CA HIS A 757 -76.96 -37.76 25.90
C HIS A 757 -76.38 -38.85 26.80
N ASP A 758 -75.24 -38.54 27.43
CA ASP A 758 -74.74 -39.08 28.70
C ASP A 758 -74.44 -40.58 28.89
N GLN A 759 -73.66 -40.87 29.94
CA GLN A 759 -73.22 -42.21 30.39
C GLN A 759 -72.20 -42.91 29.44
N ILE A 760 -71.27 -43.79 29.86
CA ILE A 760 -71.10 -44.54 31.12
C ILE A 760 -69.68 -44.31 31.73
N TYR A 761 -69.55 -44.61 33.03
CA TYR A 761 -68.37 -44.51 33.91
C TYR A 761 -67.14 -45.38 33.55
N ALA A 762 -65.98 -44.96 34.09
CA ALA A 762 -64.81 -45.76 34.51
C ALA A 762 -63.91 -46.40 33.40
N ASP A 763 -62.67 -46.86 33.65
CA ASP A 763 -61.95 -47.06 34.93
C ASP A 763 -60.40 -46.91 34.81
N THR A 764 -59.74 -46.79 35.97
CA THR A 764 -58.33 -47.11 36.35
C THR A 764 -57.16 -47.10 35.34
N ASN A 765 -56.27 -46.12 35.55
CA ASN A 765 -54.87 -46.31 36.01
C ASN A 765 -54.11 -47.63 35.67
N GLY A 766 -52.97 -47.55 34.96
CA GLY A 766 -52.04 -48.69 34.79
C GLY A 766 -50.63 -48.31 34.30
N THR A 767 -49.59 -48.75 35.01
CA THR A 767 -48.17 -48.45 34.72
C THR A 767 -47.36 -49.68 34.28
N GLY A 768 -46.58 -49.56 33.20
CA GLY A 768 -45.48 -50.48 32.83
C GLY A 768 -45.00 -50.19 31.39
N ARG A 769 -43.72 -49.98 31.05
CA ARG A 769 -42.43 -50.69 31.27
C ARG A 769 -42.16 -51.83 30.29
N PHE A 770 -40.93 -51.81 29.73
CA PHE A 770 -40.31 -52.79 28.81
C PHE A 770 -40.95 -52.86 27.40
N GLY A 771 -40.25 -53.31 26.35
CA GLY A 771 -38.88 -53.84 26.31
C GLY A 771 -38.22 -53.76 24.92
N ASP A 772 -36.89 -53.86 24.91
CA ASP A 772 -35.98 -53.78 23.76
C ASP A 772 -35.79 -55.13 23.02
N SER A 773 -35.28 -55.09 21.78
CA SER A 773 -34.77 -56.21 20.94
C SER A 773 -35.75 -57.33 20.54
N GLY A 774 -35.57 -58.06 19.43
CA GLY A 774 -34.59 -57.90 18.33
C GLY A 774 -34.49 -59.17 17.44
N TYR A 775 -33.69 -59.07 16.36
CA TYR A 775 -33.16 -60.17 15.51
C TYR A 775 -34.05 -60.93 14.48
N SER A 776 -33.35 -61.40 13.42
CA SER A 776 -33.68 -62.43 12.40
C SER A 776 -34.93 -62.24 11.52
N SER A 777 -34.92 -62.26 10.17
CA SER A 777 -34.10 -62.90 9.11
C SER A 777 -34.37 -64.40 8.87
N ALA A 778 -35.09 -64.73 7.77
CA ALA A 778 -34.57 -65.52 6.62
C ALA A 778 -35.66 -66.08 5.66
N GLY A 779 -35.58 -65.75 4.36
CA GLY A 779 -36.10 -66.56 3.23
C GLY A 779 -37.63 -66.70 3.01
N LEU A 780 -38.13 -67.32 1.92
CA LEU A 780 -37.53 -67.63 0.60
C LEU A 780 -38.61 -68.11 -0.43
N TYR A 781 -38.31 -68.02 -1.74
CA TYR A 781 -38.97 -68.66 -2.92
C TYR A 781 -40.26 -68.09 -3.56
N GLY A 782 -40.34 -68.25 -4.91
CA GLY A 782 -41.58 -68.31 -5.72
C GLY A 782 -41.92 -67.06 -6.58
N ARG A 783 -41.79 -66.94 -7.92
CA ARG A 783 -41.30 -67.72 -9.11
C ARG A 783 -42.35 -67.74 -10.24
N ASN A 784 -42.30 -66.78 -11.18
CA ASN A 784 -42.63 -66.91 -12.64
C ASN A 784 -42.47 -65.52 -13.34
N ARG A 785 -41.90 -65.35 -14.55
CA ARG A 785 -42.13 -65.90 -15.92
C ARG A 785 -43.30 -65.22 -16.66
N THR A 786 -43.23 -64.74 -17.92
CA THR A 786 -42.15 -64.69 -18.96
C THR A 786 -42.43 -63.57 -20.01
N PHE A 787 -41.47 -63.34 -20.93
CA PHE A 787 -41.53 -62.56 -22.20
C PHE A 787 -41.53 -61.01 -22.12
N GLY A 788 -40.84 -60.28 -23.01
CA GLY A 788 -39.77 -60.72 -23.94
C GLY A 788 -39.52 -59.80 -25.15
N ALA A 789 -38.33 -59.17 -25.21
CA ALA A 789 -37.74 -58.57 -26.42
C ALA A 789 -36.20 -58.43 -26.28
N GLN A 790 -35.47 -58.46 -27.40
CA GLN A 790 -34.01 -58.48 -27.55
C GLN A 790 -33.65 -57.73 -28.87
N PRO A 791 -32.38 -57.63 -29.33
CA PRO A 791 -31.10 -57.47 -28.65
C PRO A 791 -30.28 -56.29 -29.24
N THR A 792 -29.06 -56.02 -28.74
CA THR A 792 -27.78 -56.08 -29.52
C THR A 792 -26.63 -55.25 -28.90
N SER A 793 -25.48 -55.89 -28.81
CA SER A 793 -24.10 -55.37 -28.76
C SER A 793 -23.29 -56.33 -29.68
N PRO A 794 -22.12 -55.98 -30.26
CA PRO A 794 -20.86 -56.21 -29.52
C PRO A 794 -19.61 -55.39 -29.98
N ASN A 795 -18.47 -55.66 -29.32
CA ASN A 795 -17.07 -55.44 -29.77
C ASN A 795 -16.62 -53.99 -30.03
N GLY A 796 -15.32 -53.67 -30.11
CA GLY A 796 -14.05 -54.42 -29.97
C GLY A 796 -12.90 -53.47 -30.39
N GLU A 797 -11.60 -53.73 -30.20
CA GLU A 797 -10.84 -54.85 -29.62
C GLU A 797 -9.59 -54.28 -28.90
N GLY A 798 -8.72 -55.13 -28.36
CA GLY A 798 -7.36 -54.74 -27.95
C GLY A 798 -6.43 -55.94 -27.85
N LYS A 799 -5.13 -55.76 -28.08
CA LYS A 799 -4.09 -56.81 -27.96
C LYS A 799 -2.67 -56.22 -27.91
N GLU A 800 -1.88 -56.67 -26.91
CA GLU A 800 -0.50 -57.24 -27.02
C GLU A 800 0.68 -56.33 -27.55
N ASN A 801 1.94 -56.46 -27.08
CA ASN A 801 2.52 -57.32 -26.03
C ASN A 801 3.93 -56.89 -25.51
N TYR A 802 4.39 -57.60 -24.47
CA TYR A 802 5.79 -57.97 -24.12
C TYR A 802 6.80 -56.99 -23.45
N ASP A 803 6.81 -57.05 -22.10
CA ASP A 803 7.86 -57.67 -21.24
C ASP A 803 9.23 -57.00 -20.96
N SER A 804 9.89 -57.58 -19.94
CA SER A 804 10.84 -57.05 -18.97
C SER A 804 12.32 -57.14 -19.35
N LEU A 805 13.18 -56.33 -18.71
CA LEU A 805 14.20 -56.81 -17.75
C LEU A 805 15.20 -55.70 -17.33
N SER A 806 15.21 -55.31 -16.04
CA SER A 806 16.42 -55.15 -15.19
C SER A 806 16.10 -54.57 -13.80
N ARG A 807 16.79 -55.09 -12.78
CA ARG A 807 16.79 -54.70 -11.34
C ARG A 807 18.29 -54.49 -10.94
N PRO A 808 18.73 -54.20 -9.68
CA PRO A 808 18.00 -54.27 -8.38
C PRO A 808 18.25 -53.12 -7.37
N ALA A 809 17.50 -53.18 -6.24
CA ALA A 809 17.92 -52.84 -4.85
C ALA A 809 18.27 -51.38 -4.43
N SER A 810 18.09 -50.95 -3.16
CA SER A 810 17.20 -51.46 -2.09
C SER A 810 17.08 -50.53 -0.86
N ASN A 811 15.84 -50.37 -0.37
CA ASN A 811 15.41 -50.35 1.05
C ASN A 811 15.61 -49.13 2.00
N LEU A 812 14.62 -49.03 2.92
CA LEU A 812 14.53 -48.33 4.22
C LEU A 812 14.18 -46.81 4.26
N SER A 813 13.23 -46.34 5.07
CA SER A 813 11.77 -46.68 5.15
C SER A 813 11.00 -45.74 6.11
N GLY A 814 9.86 -45.20 5.66
CA GLY A 814 8.77 -44.69 6.52
C GLY A 814 8.85 -43.21 6.95
N LYS A 815 7.77 -42.53 7.38
CA LYS A 815 6.30 -42.78 7.48
C LYS A 815 5.62 -41.39 7.58
N LEU A 816 4.33 -41.14 7.34
CA LEU A 816 3.14 -41.94 6.95
C LEU A 816 2.12 -41.01 6.23
N SER A 817 1.05 -41.56 5.64
CA SER A 817 -0.11 -40.80 5.10
C SER A 817 -1.43 -41.39 5.62
N PRO A 818 -2.53 -40.61 5.69
CA PRO A 818 -3.89 -41.14 5.72
C PRO A 818 -4.76 -40.68 4.52
N SER A 819 -5.95 -41.27 4.38
CA SER A 819 -6.80 -41.22 3.16
C SER A 819 -8.17 -40.56 3.38
N ARG A 820 -8.98 -40.47 2.32
CA ARG A 820 -10.33 -39.87 2.26
C ARG A 820 -11.46 -40.80 2.72
N ALA A 821 -12.29 -40.31 3.64
CA ALA A 821 -13.76 -40.45 3.71
C ALA A 821 -14.28 -39.43 4.75
N GLY A 822 -15.49 -38.85 4.71
CA GLY A 822 -16.58 -38.92 3.73
C GLY A 822 -17.92 -39.26 4.37
N VAL A 823 -18.81 -38.28 4.61
CA VAL A 823 -20.28 -38.42 4.75
C VAL A 823 -20.98 -37.04 4.80
N GLU A 824 -22.26 -37.06 4.43
CA GLU A 824 -23.21 -36.02 4.03
C GLU A 824 -23.64 -34.97 5.11
N SER A 825 -24.27 -33.88 4.64
CA SER A 825 -25.26 -33.11 5.42
C SER A 825 -26.27 -32.39 4.51
N ALA A 826 -27.43 -32.02 5.06
CA ALA A 826 -28.70 -32.01 4.33
C ALA A 826 -29.32 -30.63 4.01
N LYS A 827 -30.33 -30.69 3.14
CA LYS A 827 -31.14 -29.61 2.53
C LYS A 827 -31.85 -28.71 3.56
N SER A 828 -31.99 -27.41 3.25
CA SER A 828 -33.30 -26.72 3.14
C SER A 828 -33.12 -25.24 2.73
N SER A 829 -34.23 -24.55 2.43
CA SER A 829 -34.30 -23.63 1.29
C SER A 829 -35.34 -22.51 1.42
N LEU A 830 -35.32 -21.61 0.42
CA LEU A 830 -36.30 -20.55 0.08
C LEU A 830 -36.34 -19.31 1.03
N SER A 831 -36.83 -18.12 0.68
CA SER A 831 -36.90 -17.32 -0.58
C SER A 831 -38.18 -16.46 -0.62
N SER A 832 -37.98 -15.14 -0.71
CA SER A 832 -38.74 -14.12 -1.48
C SER A 832 -40.29 -14.12 -1.58
N ARG A 833 -40.90 -12.98 -1.17
CA ARG A 833 -42.00 -12.27 -1.87
C ARG A 833 -42.32 -10.91 -1.22
N GLY A 834 -42.89 -9.89 -1.88
CA GLY A 834 -43.06 -9.68 -3.33
C GLY A 834 -44.46 -9.17 -3.78
N GLY A 835 -44.49 -8.13 -4.64
CA GLY A 835 -45.68 -7.63 -5.36
C GLY A 835 -46.27 -6.30 -4.84
N ARG A 836 -47.28 -5.67 -5.47
CA ARG A 836 -47.82 -5.69 -6.86
C ARG A 836 -48.99 -4.67 -6.95
N MET A 837 -49.34 -4.14 -8.13
CA MET A 837 -50.72 -4.10 -8.72
C MET A 837 -50.93 -3.05 -9.86
N SER A 838 -51.23 -3.57 -11.05
CA SER A 838 -52.43 -3.34 -11.90
C SER A 838 -52.81 -1.97 -12.53
N PRO A 839 -53.57 -1.95 -13.66
CA PRO A 839 -53.53 -0.89 -14.69
C PRO A 839 -54.96 -0.43 -15.17
N PRO A 840 -55.23 -0.05 -16.45
CA PRO A 840 -54.84 1.19 -17.18
C PRO A 840 -56.01 1.89 -17.96
N GLU A 841 -55.75 3.08 -18.55
CA GLU A 841 -56.23 3.52 -19.90
C GLU A 841 -55.66 4.94 -20.25
N ILE A 842 -55.70 5.56 -21.46
CA ILE A 842 -56.05 5.18 -22.87
C ILE A 842 -55.28 6.10 -23.88
N THR A 843 -55.39 5.83 -25.19
CA THR A 843 -55.09 6.67 -26.39
C THR A 843 -53.64 7.12 -26.75
N GLY A 844 -53.13 6.52 -27.83
CA GLY A 844 -52.30 7.19 -28.87
C GLY A 844 -50.78 7.02 -28.80
N ARG A 845 -50.05 6.68 -29.88
CA ARG A 845 -50.44 6.25 -31.25
C ARG A 845 -49.25 5.54 -31.95
N ASN A 846 -49.49 4.39 -32.59
CA ASN A 846 -48.56 3.55 -33.39
C ASN A 846 -47.30 3.02 -32.66
N GLY A 847 -46.94 1.72 -32.65
CA GLY A 847 -47.43 0.53 -33.35
C GLY A 847 -46.72 0.28 -34.69
N ILE A 848 -46.24 -0.91 -35.08
CA ILE A 848 -46.36 -2.31 -34.56
C ILE A 848 -45.04 -3.03 -34.89
N SER A 849 -44.26 -3.50 -33.89
CA SER A 849 -44.14 -4.90 -33.38
C SER A 849 -43.11 -5.79 -34.10
N GLY A 850 -42.45 -6.68 -33.34
CA GLY A 850 -41.33 -7.52 -33.80
C GLY A 850 -40.65 -8.29 -32.67
N SER A 851 -41.41 -9.08 -31.91
CA SER A 851 -40.94 -9.72 -30.66
C SER A 851 -40.20 -11.05 -30.90
N GLN A 852 -38.87 -11.08 -30.72
CA GLN A 852 -38.15 -12.37 -30.56
C GLN A 852 -36.87 -12.24 -29.70
N ALA A 853 -37.01 -12.42 -28.39
CA ALA A 853 -35.91 -12.43 -27.43
C ALA A 853 -35.74 -13.84 -26.79
N SER A 854 -35.40 -14.84 -27.61
CA SER A 854 -35.08 -16.21 -27.12
C SER A 854 -34.16 -17.00 -28.08
N ALA A 855 -33.09 -16.36 -28.58
CA ALA A 855 -32.10 -17.00 -29.47
C ALA A 855 -30.64 -16.54 -29.27
N GLY A 856 -30.38 -15.57 -28.37
CA GLY A 856 -29.12 -14.81 -28.33
C GLY A 856 -27.84 -15.60 -28.07
N GLY A 857 -27.92 -16.80 -27.47
CA GLY A 857 -26.75 -17.65 -27.23
C GLY A 857 -26.14 -18.19 -28.53
N ALA A 858 -26.94 -18.86 -29.37
CA ALA A 858 -26.44 -19.60 -30.53
C ALA A 858 -25.85 -18.70 -31.62
N GLU A 859 -26.42 -17.51 -31.84
CA GLU A 859 -25.90 -16.54 -32.80
C GLU A 859 -24.57 -15.92 -32.36
N SER A 860 -24.38 -15.72 -31.05
CA SER A 860 -23.12 -15.21 -30.50
C SER A 860 -21.97 -16.18 -30.79
N TRP A 861 -22.18 -17.49 -30.57
CA TRP A 861 -21.20 -18.52 -30.91
C TRP A 861 -20.92 -18.62 -32.41
N LYS A 862 -21.94 -18.47 -33.29
CA LYS A 862 -21.72 -18.43 -34.74
C LYS A 862 -20.88 -17.22 -35.15
N ARG A 863 -21.20 -16.01 -34.67
CA ARG A 863 -20.41 -14.79 -34.93
C ARG A 863 -18.99 -14.90 -34.36
N ALA A 864 -18.80 -15.51 -33.19
CA ALA A 864 -17.47 -15.74 -32.61
C ALA A 864 -16.64 -16.74 -33.44
N ALA A 865 -17.26 -17.82 -33.94
CA ALA A 865 -16.61 -18.77 -34.85
C ALA A 865 -16.24 -18.12 -36.19
N GLU A 866 -17.14 -17.31 -36.76
CA GLU A 866 -16.94 -16.57 -38.01
C GLU A 866 -15.84 -15.50 -37.89
N VAL A 867 -15.77 -14.77 -36.77
CA VAL A 867 -14.65 -13.87 -36.45
C VAL A 867 -13.34 -14.63 -36.29
N THR A 868 -13.36 -15.80 -35.63
CA THR A 868 -12.17 -16.64 -35.46
C THR A 868 -11.69 -17.22 -36.81
N GLN A 869 -12.61 -17.59 -37.70
CA GLN A 869 -12.32 -18.07 -39.05
C GLN A 869 -11.75 -16.96 -39.94
N ASN A 870 -12.34 -15.75 -39.90
CA ASN A 870 -11.79 -14.57 -40.58
C ASN A 870 -10.39 -14.21 -40.04
N LEU A 871 -10.18 -14.26 -38.72
CA LEU A 871 -8.87 -14.01 -38.11
C LEU A 871 -7.85 -15.06 -38.57
N LYS A 872 -8.22 -16.35 -38.60
CA LYS A 872 -7.37 -17.44 -39.08
C LYS A 872 -7.00 -17.25 -40.55
N GLN A 873 -7.97 -16.97 -41.43
CA GLN A 873 -7.72 -16.67 -42.85
C GLN A 873 -6.82 -15.44 -43.03
N ARG A 874 -6.96 -14.40 -42.19
CA ARG A 874 -6.13 -13.19 -42.25
C ARG A 874 -4.69 -13.45 -41.77
N ILE A 875 -4.50 -14.30 -40.78
CA ILE A 875 -3.18 -14.80 -40.35
C ILE A 875 -2.56 -15.68 -41.44
N GLU A 876 -3.35 -16.52 -42.10
CA GLU A 876 -2.92 -17.41 -43.18
C GLU A 876 -2.51 -16.63 -44.45
N MET A 877 -3.25 -15.59 -44.82
CA MET A 877 -2.85 -14.62 -45.83
C MET A 877 -1.56 -13.88 -45.45
N MET A 878 -1.37 -13.49 -44.18
CA MET A 878 -0.11 -12.88 -43.74
C MET A 878 1.07 -13.86 -43.79
N LYS A 879 0.89 -15.14 -43.42
CA LYS A 879 1.91 -16.18 -43.57
C LYS A 879 2.29 -16.40 -45.03
N ALA A 880 1.30 -16.49 -45.92
CA ALA A 880 1.51 -16.59 -47.37
C ALA A 880 2.29 -15.37 -47.91
N LYS A 881 1.99 -14.16 -47.43
CA LYS A 881 2.67 -12.91 -47.81
C LYS A 881 4.05 -12.73 -47.14
N GLN A 882 4.39 -13.54 -46.13
CA GLN A 882 5.69 -13.53 -45.43
C GLN A 882 6.62 -14.70 -45.84
N GLY A 883 6.17 -15.60 -46.73
CA GLY A 883 7.03 -16.64 -47.34
C GLY A 883 7.46 -17.80 -46.42
N ILE A 884 7.00 -17.83 -45.16
CA ILE A 884 7.36 -18.88 -44.20
C ILE A 884 6.48 -20.11 -44.42
N GLY A 885 7.01 -21.15 -45.08
CA GLY A 885 6.33 -22.45 -45.16
C GLY A 885 6.47 -23.29 -46.43
N ARG A 886 7.46 -23.05 -47.31
CA ARG A 886 7.81 -24.04 -48.37
C ARG A 886 9.01 -24.88 -47.94
N PRO A 887 8.92 -26.23 -47.92
CA PRO A 887 10.11 -27.07 -47.98
C PRO A 887 10.75 -26.93 -49.37
N GLN A 888 12.08 -27.03 -49.44
CA GLN A 888 12.76 -27.23 -50.72
C GLN A 888 12.67 -28.71 -51.13
N GLN A 889 12.37 -28.92 -52.41
CA GLN A 889 12.87 -30.07 -53.18
C GLN A 889 14.15 -29.63 -53.89
#